data_AF-A0A261QY48-F1
#
_entry.id   AF-A0A261QY48-F1
#
_cell.length_a   1.000
_cell.length_b   1.000
_cell.length_c   1.000
_cell.angle_alpha   90.00
_cell.angle_beta   90.00
_cell.angle_gamma   90.00
#
_symmetry.space_group_name_H-M   'P 1'
#
loop_
_entity.id
_entity.type
_entity.pdbx_description
1 polymer ?
#
loop_
_entity_poly.entity_id
_entity_poly.type
_entity_poly.pdbx_seq_one_letter_code
_entity_poly.pdbx_strand_id
1 'polypeptide(L)'
;MTDTLPNPLPRPEGEREELERIWRRPTGWRAITVVNNNYVGLLYIGTALLFFLLAGILALLMRTQLAVPDNDLISHTLYNQLFTMHGTVMMFLFAVPAVEAMAVLLLPNMLGARDLPFPRLSSYAYWAYAIGGLVFFCSIFAGLAPDGGWFMYPPLTSSAYSPAVNADLWLLGIGFIEISAIAGAIELAVGILRTRAPGMTLDKLPIFAWIMLAFSGMVIIAFPAVIVATALLELERAFGLPFFIADKGGDPLLWQHLFWLFGHPEVYIIFLPAAGMVSMIVPAMTGRPLVGYRAVVMAVVATSFISFGLWVHHMYATGIPQLSLSFASAASMAVSIPTGIQIFAWIATIAAAPKVRPLKTPMLFILGFFFIFVLGGLTGVMVAVIPFDWQAHDTYFIVAHLHYVLVGGMVFPLFAAFYYWMPFVSRRPLSERLGRWAFWLMFVGFNVSFFPMHLTGLAGMPRRVYTYADSYGWGMLNMVSTIGAYVIAAGVLVFLIDLARNCRPSVASNAGNVWQAGTLEWLPGGSAGPRSVPIVQSREPLWDQPGLAADVDAGRYYLPGAPGGWRSTLVTSAIEARPQYVLRLPGPGWPPVLAALGTAGFFLLLTVKLMVPAALFGALALAMILRWLWDADPAPDQAAVDVGGGLRLPMSCTGSSSHSWWAMVMLIMVCASIFASLLFAYFFLWTVSPEAWPDAGPFGAWSRPLGSSALLIAGSACIWAGSRALRRGRQSWLRVGLPAGCALLAAVVAREMLAHWHMGLRPQDSAYAAAVYAIIGLQGVLTLAAASMALFTTARSWAGRLGPARRACYDNTSVLWHYTVVQGLIATWVLHGFAQWTG
;
A
#
# COMPACT_ATOMS: atom_id res chain seq x y z
N MET A 1 -36.48 -20.99 -13.85
CA MET A 1 -35.03 -21.28 -13.88
C MET A 1 -34.90 -22.74 -13.53
N THR A 2 -34.27 -23.55 -14.39
CA THR A 2 -34.10 -24.99 -14.14
C THR A 2 -33.30 -25.19 -12.84
N ASP A 3 -33.73 -26.13 -11.98
CA ASP A 3 -33.11 -26.53 -10.69
C ASP A 3 -31.68 -27.12 -10.82
N THR A 4 -31.02 -26.89 -11.94
CA THR A 4 -29.74 -27.48 -12.29
C THR A 4 -28.63 -26.45 -12.12
N LEU A 5 -27.79 -26.64 -11.09
CA LEU A 5 -26.53 -25.91 -10.92
C LEU A 5 -25.63 -26.02 -12.18
N PRO A 6 -24.71 -25.06 -12.42
CA PRO A 6 -23.93 -24.99 -13.66
C PRO A 6 -23.27 -26.31 -14.09
N ASN A 7 -22.80 -27.10 -13.13
CA ASN A 7 -22.15 -28.38 -13.37
C ASN A 7 -22.91 -29.51 -12.66
N PRO A 8 -23.49 -30.48 -13.40
CA PRO A 8 -24.15 -31.62 -12.79
C PRO A 8 -23.14 -32.63 -12.21
N LEU A 9 -23.64 -33.54 -11.38
CA LEU A 9 -22.93 -34.71 -10.87
C LEU A 9 -23.27 -35.95 -11.71
N PRO A 10 -22.38 -36.98 -11.78
CA PRO A 10 -21.04 -37.01 -11.20
C PRO A 10 -20.04 -36.11 -11.94
N ARG A 11 -19.04 -35.59 -11.22
CA ARG A 11 -17.90 -34.89 -11.84
C ARG A 11 -16.95 -35.88 -12.51
N PRO A 12 -16.15 -35.47 -13.51
CA PRO A 12 -15.14 -36.33 -14.13
C PRO A 12 -14.16 -36.89 -13.09
N GLU A 13 -13.82 -38.16 -13.22
CA GLU A 13 -12.83 -38.84 -12.38
C GLU A 13 -11.44 -38.19 -12.55
N GLY A 14 -10.68 -37.99 -11.47
CA GLY A 14 -9.37 -37.34 -11.52
C GLY A 14 -9.37 -35.80 -11.53
N GLU A 15 -10.53 -35.15 -11.71
CA GLU A 15 -10.62 -33.68 -11.87
C GLU A 15 -10.19 -32.92 -10.60
N ARG A 16 -10.40 -33.51 -9.42
CA ARG A 16 -10.01 -32.91 -8.13
C ARG A 16 -8.51 -33.08 -7.90
N GLU A 17 -8.01 -34.30 -8.10
CA GLU A 17 -6.60 -34.65 -7.95
C GLU A 17 -5.73 -33.81 -8.89
N GLU A 18 -6.17 -33.60 -10.13
CA GLU A 18 -5.46 -32.75 -11.08
C GLU A 18 -5.39 -31.29 -10.62
N LEU A 19 -6.52 -30.73 -10.14
CA LEU A 19 -6.55 -29.37 -9.60
C LEU A 19 -5.59 -29.24 -8.42
N GLU A 20 -5.65 -30.16 -7.46
CA GLU A 20 -4.77 -30.17 -6.29
C GLU A 20 -3.28 -30.31 -6.69
N ARG A 21 -2.97 -31.14 -7.69
CA ARG A 21 -1.60 -31.30 -8.24
C ARG A 21 -1.07 -30.00 -8.83
N ILE A 22 -1.87 -29.28 -9.62
CA ILE A 22 -1.48 -28.03 -10.28
C ILE A 22 -1.24 -26.89 -9.26
N TRP A 23 -2.04 -26.87 -8.20
CA TRP A 23 -1.94 -25.87 -7.13
C TRP A 23 -1.00 -26.25 -5.98
N ARG A 24 -0.34 -27.40 -6.09
CA ARG A 24 0.59 -27.88 -5.07
C ARG A 24 1.71 -26.87 -4.84
N ARG A 25 2.03 -26.64 -3.56
CA ARG A 25 3.13 -25.79 -3.12
C ARG A 25 4.48 -26.45 -3.44
N PRO A 26 5.49 -25.69 -3.89
CA PRO A 26 6.87 -26.19 -3.91
C PRO A 26 7.36 -26.57 -2.50
N THR A 27 8.19 -27.61 -2.41
CA THR A 27 8.78 -28.09 -1.15
C THR A 27 10.30 -27.87 -1.12
N GLY A 28 10.91 -28.05 0.07
CA GLY A 28 12.33 -27.82 0.28
C GLY A 28 12.75 -26.38 -0.02
N TRP A 29 13.95 -26.20 -0.58
CA TRP A 29 14.49 -24.89 -0.94
C TRP A 29 13.66 -24.12 -1.97
N ARG A 30 12.88 -24.82 -2.82
CA ARG A 30 12.00 -24.17 -3.80
C ARG A 30 10.78 -23.51 -3.16
N ALA A 31 10.50 -23.75 -1.87
CA ALA A 31 9.35 -23.17 -1.17
C ALA A 31 9.32 -21.63 -1.21
N ILE A 32 10.47 -20.96 -1.34
CA ILE A 32 10.55 -19.50 -1.45
C ILE A 32 10.04 -18.95 -2.78
N THR A 33 9.93 -19.81 -3.81
CA THR A 33 9.45 -19.42 -5.15
C THR A 33 7.92 -19.39 -5.24
N VAL A 34 7.21 -19.59 -4.11
CA VAL A 34 5.75 -19.61 -4.06
C VAL A 34 5.16 -18.25 -4.45
N VAL A 35 4.06 -18.30 -5.19
CA VAL A 35 3.35 -17.10 -5.69
C VAL A 35 1.89 -17.02 -5.24
N ASN A 36 1.35 -18.11 -4.68
CA ASN A 36 -0.06 -18.18 -4.31
C ASN A 36 -0.35 -17.35 -3.05
N ASN A 37 -1.44 -16.59 -3.08
CA ASN A 37 -1.82 -15.64 -2.02
C ASN A 37 -1.87 -16.26 -0.62
N ASN A 38 -2.33 -17.51 -0.47
CA ASN A 38 -2.47 -18.15 0.84
C ASN A 38 -1.13 -18.33 1.55
N TYR A 39 -0.05 -18.50 0.78
CA TYR A 39 1.30 -18.64 1.33
C TYR A 39 2.03 -17.31 1.38
N VAL A 40 1.92 -16.49 0.33
CA VAL A 40 2.53 -15.14 0.31
C VAL A 40 1.96 -14.29 1.43
N GLY A 41 0.64 -14.27 1.63
CA GLY A 41 -0.02 -13.56 2.72
C GLY A 41 0.46 -14.02 4.10
N LEU A 42 0.64 -15.33 4.33
CA LEU A 42 1.18 -15.84 5.60
C LEU A 42 2.63 -15.41 5.85
N LEU A 43 3.47 -15.42 4.80
CA LEU A 43 4.85 -14.92 4.89
C LEU A 43 4.88 -13.42 5.22
N TYR A 44 3.99 -12.65 4.60
CA TYR A 44 3.81 -11.21 4.83
C TYR A 44 3.37 -10.94 6.27
N ILE A 45 2.33 -11.64 6.78
CA ILE A 45 1.88 -11.55 8.19
C ILE A 45 3.03 -11.89 9.15
N GLY A 46 3.76 -12.98 8.90
CA GLY A 46 4.88 -13.39 9.76
C GLY A 46 6.00 -12.35 9.80
N THR A 47 6.30 -11.73 8.66
CA THR A 47 7.32 -10.68 8.55
C THR A 47 6.87 -9.39 9.23
N ALA A 48 5.61 -8.99 9.04
CA ALA A 48 5.03 -7.82 9.73
C ALA A 48 5.01 -8.03 11.26
N LEU A 49 4.65 -9.24 11.73
CA LEU A 49 4.70 -9.58 13.15
C LEU A 49 6.14 -9.55 13.68
N LEU A 50 7.14 -9.96 12.90
CA LEU A 50 8.55 -9.81 13.29
C LEU A 50 8.90 -8.33 13.51
N PHE A 51 8.55 -7.44 12.57
CA PHE A 51 8.79 -6.00 12.73
C PHE A 51 8.04 -5.38 13.91
N PHE A 52 6.81 -5.83 14.18
CA PHE A 52 6.06 -5.44 15.40
C PHE A 52 6.83 -5.79 16.68
N LEU A 53 7.36 -7.01 16.77
CA LEU A 53 8.14 -7.45 17.94
C LEU A 53 9.43 -6.66 18.06
N LEU A 54 10.15 -6.48 16.95
CA LEU A 54 11.39 -5.73 16.91
C LEU A 54 11.18 -4.26 17.34
N ALA A 55 10.18 -3.57 16.78
CA ALA A 55 9.84 -2.21 17.18
C ALA A 55 9.33 -2.11 18.62
N GLY A 56 8.63 -3.15 19.12
CA GLY A 56 8.24 -3.27 20.52
C GLY A 56 9.45 -3.35 21.46
N ILE A 57 10.49 -4.08 21.08
CA ILE A 57 11.76 -4.11 21.83
C ILE A 57 12.40 -2.71 21.87
N LEU A 58 12.44 -2.00 20.74
CA LEU A 58 12.95 -0.62 20.71
C LEU A 58 12.17 0.30 21.65
N ALA A 59 10.84 0.15 21.70
CA ALA A 59 9.99 0.90 22.62
C ALA A 59 10.30 0.61 24.09
N LEU A 60 10.52 -0.66 24.45
CA LEU A 60 10.89 -1.03 25.81
C LEU A 60 12.25 -0.44 26.22
N LEU A 61 13.24 -0.42 25.32
CA LEU A 61 14.53 0.21 25.57
C LEU A 61 14.37 1.71 25.85
N MET A 62 13.60 2.43 25.02
CA MET A 62 13.30 3.84 25.24
C MET A 62 12.56 4.10 26.56
N ARG A 63 11.56 3.26 26.90
CA ARG A 63 10.82 3.39 28.16
C ARG A 63 11.69 3.09 29.38
N THR A 64 12.65 2.19 29.26
CA THR A 64 13.62 1.91 30.33
C THR A 64 14.53 3.10 30.56
N GLN A 65 15.03 3.72 29.49
CA GLN A 65 15.79 4.98 29.58
C GLN A 65 14.96 6.07 30.29
N LEU A 66 13.68 6.21 29.94
CA LEU A 66 12.79 7.22 30.54
C LEU A 66 12.12 6.81 31.85
N ALA A 67 12.55 5.74 32.52
CA ALA A 67 11.87 5.26 33.73
C ALA A 67 12.09 6.19 34.93
N VAL A 68 13.26 6.83 35.01
CA VAL A 68 13.70 7.68 36.12
C VAL A 68 14.37 8.94 35.55
N PRO A 69 14.35 10.07 36.30
CA PRO A 69 15.04 11.29 35.88
C PRO A 69 16.55 11.07 35.76
N ASP A 70 17.18 11.86 34.88
CA ASP A 70 18.64 11.93 34.69
C ASP A 70 19.33 10.58 34.43
N ASN A 71 18.59 9.60 33.91
CA ASN A 71 19.08 8.26 33.61
C ASN A 71 20.12 8.29 32.48
N ASP A 72 21.11 7.40 32.53
CA ASP A 72 22.23 7.31 31.60
C ASP A 72 22.37 5.94 30.92
N LEU A 73 21.34 5.08 31.02
CA LEU A 73 21.30 3.73 30.43
C LEU A 73 21.59 3.73 28.91
N ILE A 74 21.05 4.70 28.17
CA ILE A 74 21.17 4.83 26.71
C ILE A 74 21.67 6.23 26.37
N SER A 75 22.69 6.32 25.51
CA SER A 75 23.20 7.61 25.04
C SER A 75 22.18 8.37 24.20
N HIS A 76 22.32 9.71 24.15
CA HIS A 76 21.46 10.58 23.34
C HIS A 76 21.38 10.14 21.86
N THR A 77 22.52 9.83 21.23
CA THR A 77 22.55 9.39 19.82
C THR A 77 21.80 8.08 19.62
N LEU A 78 22.01 7.08 20.49
CA LEU A 78 21.32 5.81 20.37
C LEU A 78 19.82 5.97 20.64
N TYR A 79 19.42 6.80 21.60
CA TYR A 79 18.01 7.11 21.83
C TYR A 79 17.36 7.71 20.57
N ASN A 80 18.06 8.61 19.88
CA ASN A 80 17.56 9.22 18.64
C ASN A 80 17.38 8.20 17.51
N GLN A 81 18.31 7.25 17.38
CA GLN A 81 18.17 6.13 16.46
C GLN A 81 17.00 5.22 16.86
N LEU A 82 16.85 4.90 18.14
CA LEU A 82 15.80 4.02 18.64
C LEU A 82 14.40 4.59 18.41
N PHE A 83 14.15 5.86 18.72
CA PHE A 83 12.82 6.43 18.53
C PHE A 83 12.48 6.63 17.05
N THR A 84 13.48 6.96 16.23
CA THR A 84 13.32 7.08 14.78
C THR A 84 12.97 5.72 14.18
N MET A 85 13.75 4.69 14.51
CA MET A 85 13.51 3.32 14.07
C MET A 85 12.19 2.76 14.59
N HIS A 86 11.83 2.99 15.85
CA HIS A 86 10.54 2.56 16.39
C HIS A 86 9.37 3.12 15.57
N GLY A 87 9.35 4.43 15.34
CA GLY A 87 8.29 5.08 14.55
C GLY A 87 8.27 4.57 13.11
N THR A 88 9.42 4.54 12.44
CA THR A 88 9.51 4.10 11.04
C THR A 88 9.11 2.63 10.87
N VAL A 89 9.59 1.73 11.74
CA VAL A 89 9.28 0.31 11.66
C VAL A 89 7.79 0.07 11.95
N MET A 90 7.20 0.77 12.93
CA MET A 90 5.76 0.63 13.20
C MET A 90 4.89 1.11 12.05
N MET A 91 5.17 2.29 11.48
CA MET A 91 4.33 2.88 10.43
C MET A 91 4.50 2.16 9.09
N PHE A 92 5.74 2.06 8.61
CA PHE A 92 6.04 1.59 7.25
C PHE A 92 6.26 0.09 7.14
N LEU A 93 6.85 -0.55 8.16
CA LEU A 93 7.24 -1.96 8.08
C LEU A 93 6.27 -2.91 8.80
N PHE A 94 5.41 -2.40 9.67
CA PHE A 94 4.40 -3.18 10.36
C PHE A 94 2.98 -2.80 9.95
N ALA A 95 2.57 -1.55 10.16
CA ALA A 95 1.15 -1.22 10.17
C ALA A 95 0.47 -1.41 8.80
N VAL A 96 0.97 -0.72 7.76
CA VAL A 96 0.47 -0.88 6.38
C VAL A 96 0.71 -2.31 5.86
N PRO A 97 1.92 -2.89 5.99
CA PRO A 97 2.14 -4.27 5.55
C PRO A 97 1.25 -5.31 6.22
N ALA A 98 0.92 -5.16 7.52
CA ALA A 98 0.08 -6.13 8.23
C ALA A 98 -1.36 -6.14 7.69
N VAL A 99 -1.95 -4.96 7.45
CA VAL A 99 -3.33 -4.88 6.92
C VAL A 99 -3.40 -5.31 5.46
N GLU A 100 -2.38 -4.98 4.67
CA GLU A 100 -2.23 -5.45 3.29
C GLU A 100 -2.06 -6.98 3.24
N ALA A 101 -1.26 -7.55 4.14
CA ALA A 101 -1.07 -8.99 4.25
C ALA A 101 -2.37 -9.75 4.51
N MET A 102 -3.19 -9.23 5.44
CA MET A 102 -4.50 -9.79 5.73
C MET A 102 -5.41 -9.76 4.50
N ALA A 103 -5.33 -8.69 3.70
CA ALA A 103 -6.07 -8.57 2.45
C ALA A 103 -5.59 -9.56 1.39
N VAL A 104 -4.28 -9.71 1.18
CA VAL A 104 -3.69 -10.70 0.27
C VAL A 104 -4.13 -12.11 0.66
N LEU A 105 -4.12 -12.44 1.95
CA LEU A 105 -4.53 -13.74 2.46
C LEU A 105 -6.03 -14.01 2.26
N LEU A 106 -6.89 -13.05 2.65
CA LEU A 106 -8.32 -13.29 2.81
C LEU A 106 -9.16 -12.93 1.57
N LEU A 107 -8.83 -11.86 0.86
CA LEU A 107 -9.71 -11.31 -0.18
C LEU A 107 -10.04 -12.31 -1.28
N PRO A 108 -9.09 -13.07 -1.87
CA PRO A 108 -9.46 -14.03 -2.92
C PRO A 108 -10.57 -14.99 -2.48
N ASN A 109 -10.48 -15.52 -1.25
CA ASN A 109 -11.49 -16.42 -0.70
C ASN A 109 -12.82 -15.69 -0.41
N MET A 110 -12.78 -14.47 0.14
CA MET A 110 -13.97 -13.63 0.35
C MET A 110 -14.68 -13.27 -0.96
N LEU A 111 -13.95 -13.17 -2.06
CA LEU A 111 -14.47 -12.87 -3.39
C LEU A 111 -14.89 -14.15 -4.15
N GLY A 112 -14.64 -15.34 -3.63
CA GLY A 112 -14.84 -16.62 -4.33
C GLY A 112 -13.86 -16.86 -5.49
N ALA A 113 -12.74 -16.13 -5.51
CA ALA A 113 -11.65 -16.27 -6.46
C ALA A 113 -10.64 -17.33 -5.98
N ARG A 114 -9.88 -17.92 -6.91
CA ARG A 114 -8.83 -18.90 -6.59
C ARG A 114 -7.51 -18.29 -6.14
N ASP A 115 -7.20 -17.08 -6.62
CA ASP A 115 -5.98 -16.31 -6.30
C ASP A 115 -6.20 -14.85 -6.76
N LEU A 116 -5.25 -13.98 -6.44
CA LEU A 116 -5.18 -12.62 -6.99
C LEU A 116 -4.80 -12.63 -8.49
N PRO A 117 -5.12 -11.56 -9.24
CA PRO A 117 -4.88 -11.52 -10.69
C PRO A 117 -3.40 -11.40 -11.07
N PHE A 118 -2.49 -11.02 -10.17
CA PHE A 118 -1.06 -10.86 -10.46
C PHE A 118 -0.14 -11.59 -9.46
N PRO A 119 -0.22 -12.93 -9.28
CA PRO A 119 0.48 -13.64 -8.18
C PRO A 119 2.01 -13.45 -8.14
N ARG A 120 2.64 -13.21 -9.30
CA ARG A 120 4.08 -12.88 -9.39
C ARG A 120 4.39 -11.50 -8.84
N LEU A 121 3.49 -10.53 -9.02
CA LEU A 121 3.62 -9.19 -8.49
C LEU A 121 3.51 -9.20 -6.97
N SER A 122 2.56 -9.94 -6.39
CA SER A 122 2.45 -10.10 -4.92
C SER A 122 3.70 -10.76 -4.35
N SER A 123 4.23 -11.79 -5.02
CA SER A 123 5.49 -12.44 -4.61
C SER A 123 6.68 -11.46 -4.66
N TYR A 124 6.80 -10.67 -5.72
CA TYR A 124 7.82 -9.63 -5.85
C TYR A 124 7.70 -8.57 -4.75
N ALA A 125 6.49 -8.04 -4.54
CA ALA A 125 6.20 -7.05 -3.51
C ALA A 125 6.63 -7.56 -2.13
N TYR A 126 6.18 -8.78 -1.76
CA TYR A 126 6.59 -9.42 -0.51
C TYR A 126 8.10 -9.49 -0.31
N TRP A 127 8.84 -10.00 -1.30
CA TRP A 127 10.29 -10.14 -1.16
C TRP A 127 11.00 -8.79 -1.13
N ALA A 128 10.51 -7.78 -1.86
CA ALA A 128 11.08 -6.44 -1.84
C ALA A 128 10.92 -5.81 -0.44
N TYR A 129 9.72 -5.93 0.13
CA TYR A 129 9.41 -5.53 1.50
C TYR A 129 10.25 -6.28 2.54
N ALA A 130 10.31 -7.62 2.48
CA ALA A 130 10.98 -8.42 3.48
C ALA A 130 12.51 -8.19 3.46
N ILE A 131 13.13 -8.21 2.29
CA ILE A 131 14.58 -7.98 2.15
C ILE A 131 14.91 -6.53 2.51
N GLY A 132 14.15 -5.56 1.96
CA GLY A 132 14.34 -4.14 2.22
C GLY A 132 14.22 -3.78 3.68
N GLY A 133 13.11 -4.18 4.31
CA GLY A 133 12.82 -3.90 5.70
C GLY A 133 13.83 -4.55 6.66
N LEU A 134 14.30 -5.77 6.36
CA LEU A 134 15.30 -6.44 7.20
C LEU A 134 16.66 -5.74 7.13
N VAL A 135 17.12 -5.37 5.93
CA VAL A 135 18.38 -4.64 5.79
C VAL A 135 18.27 -3.26 6.44
N PHE A 136 17.15 -2.56 6.22
CA PHE A 136 16.88 -1.27 6.87
C PHE A 136 16.89 -1.40 8.39
N PHE A 137 16.19 -2.39 8.97
CA PHE A 137 16.18 -2.62 10.41
C PHE A 137 17.59 -2.90 10.96
N CYS A 138 18.38 -3.72 10.26
CA CYS A 138 19.73 -4.08 10.67
C CYS A 138 20.72 -2.91 10.67
N SER A 139 20.39 -1.76 10.07
CA SER A 139 21.23 -0.56 10.11
C SER A 139 21.56 -0.10 11.54
N ILE A 140 20.70 -0.39 12.51
CA ILE A 140 20.93 -0.06 13.92
C ILE A 140 22.15 -0.79 14.51
N PHE A 141 22.38 -2.04 14.10
CA PHE A 141 23.53 -2.83 14.57
C PHE A 141 24.85 -2.37 13.96
N ALA A 142 24.80 -1.59 12.88
CA ALA A 142 25.95 -0.97 12.24
C ALA A 142 26.16 0.49 12.69
N GLY A 143 25.30 1.02 13.58
CA GLY A 143 25.32 2.44 13.97
C GLY A 143 24.86 3.40 12.87
N LEU A 144 24.27 2.88 11.79
CA LEU A 144 23.86 3.64 10.61
C LEU A 144 22.35 3.98 10.60
N ALA A 145 21.62 3.59 11.64
CA ALA A 145 20.18 3.87 11.71
C ALA A 145 19.89 5.38 11.63
N PRO A 146 18.80 5.79 10.96
CA PRO A 146 18.36 7.18 10.94
C PRO A 146 18.04 7.69 12.35
N ASP A 147 18.30 8.97 12.59
CA ASP A 147 18.18 9.64 13.89
C ASP A 147 17.39 10.97 13.84
N GLY A 148 16.81 11.32 12.67
CA GLY A 148 16.03 12.54 12.45
C GLY A 148 14.53 12.44 12.77
N GLY A 149 14.09 11.36 13.41
CA GLY A 149 12.68 11.01 13.59
C GLY A 149 12.03 10.44 12.34
N TRP A 150 10.91 9.73 12.51
CA TRP A 150 10.28 8.94 11.42
C TRP A 150 9.75 9.77 10.23
N PHE A 151 9.78 11.10 10.32
CA PHE A 151 9.37 12.03 9.28
C PHE A 151 10.50 12.91 8.73
N MET A 152 11.75 12.75 9.21
CA MET A 152 12.97 13.26 8.58
C MET A 152 12.96 14.73 8.12
N TYR A 153 12.53 15.66 8.96
CA TYR A 153 12.38 17.07 8.59
C TYR A 153 13.71 17.79 8.24
N PRO A 154 13.79 18.44 7.06
CA PRO A 154 14.70 19.54 6.82
C PRO A 154 14.37 20.74 7.73
N PRO A 155 15.34 21.60 8.06
CA PRO A 155 16.74 21.53 7.61
C PRO A 155 17.59 20.52 8.41
N LEU A 156 17.10 19.98 9.53
CA LEU A 156 17.87 19.07 10.40
C LEU A 156 18.45 17.86 9.63
N THR A 157 17.70 17.33 8.66
CA THR A 157 18.12 16.20 7.83
C THR A 157 18.82 16.59 6.53
N SER A 158 19.03 17.88 6.26
CA SER A 158 19.88 18.33 5.15
C SER A 158 21.36 18.09 5.49
N SER A 159 22.20 17.93 4.46
CA SER A 159 23.63 17.60 4.63
C SER A 159 24.42 18.60 5.47
N ALA A 160 23.94 19.83 5.61
CA ALA A 160 24.55 20.86 6.47
C ALA A 160 24.50 20.50 7.96
N TYR A 161 23.44 19.83 8.42
CA TYR A 161 23.23 19.48 9.83
C TYR A 161 23.38 17.98 10.10
N SER A 162 23.06 17.12 9.11
CA SER A 162 23.24 15.67 9.19
C SER A 162 24.06 15.16 7.99
N PRO A 163 25.40 15.34 8.00
CA PRO A 163 26.27 14.96 6.89
C PRO A 163 26.49 13.44 6.76
N ALA A 164 26.14 12.68 7.79
CA ALA A 164 26.25 11.23 7.78
C ALA A 164 25.19 10.58 6.88
N VAL A 165 25.42 9.31 6.51
CA VAL A 165 24.55 8.54 5.61
C VAL A 165 23.26 8.03 6.26
N ASN A 166 23.08 8.29 7.56
CA ASN A 166 21.93 7.85 8.35
C ASN A 166 20.60 8.29 7.72
N ALA A 167 20.52 9.53 7.23
CA ALA A 167 19.35 10.03 6.53
C ALA A 167 19.15 9.38 5.16
N ASP A 168 20.22 9.14 4.40
CA ASP A 168 20.18 8.51 3.06
C ASP A 168 19.58 7.09 3.15
N LEU A 169 19.91 6.35 4.21
CA LEU A 169 19.33 5.03 4.50
C LEU A 169 17.81 5.06 4.68
N TRP A 170 17.27 6.13 5.27
CA TRP A 170 15.83 6.31 5.37
C TRP A 170 15.22 6.69 4.02
N LEU A 171 15.80 7.66 3.33
CA LEU A 171 15.27 8.20 2.07
C LEU A 171 15.20 7.12 0.98
N LEU A 172 16.30 6.42 0.74
CA LEU A 172 16.34 5.36 -0.26
C LEU A 172 15.70 4.08 0.25
N GLY A 173 15.94 3.71 1.51
CA GLY A 173 15.44 2.46 2.11
C GLY A 173 13.92 2.42 2.21
N ILE A 174 13.29 3.40 2.84
CA ILE A 174 11.83 3.47 2.94
C ILE A 174 11.23 3.84 1.58
N GLY A 175 11.83 4.82 0.87
CA GLY A 175 11.32 5.29 -0.41
C GLY A 175 11.12 4.18 -1.45
N PHE A 176 11.97 3.15 -1.49
CA PHE A 176 11.77 2.01 -2.41
C PHE A 176 10.79 0.96 -1.86
N ILE A 177 10.69 0.78 -0.54
CA ILE A 177 9.75 -0.18 0.05
C ILE A 177 8.31 0.21 -0.29
N GLU A 178 8.02 1.50 -0.49
CA GLU A 178 6.73 2.00 -0.98
C GLU A 178 6.30 1.41 -2.33
N ILE A 179 7.26 1.00 -3.18
CA ILE A 179 6.97 0.32 -4.44
C ILE A 179 6.21 -0.99 -4.18
N SER A 180 6.52 -1.69 -3.09
CA SER A 180 5.81 -2.90 -2.67
C SER A 180 4.34 -2.61 -2.37
N ALA A 181 4.07 -1.59 -1.55
CA ALA A 181 2.71 -1.23 -1.13
C ALA A 181 1.85 -0.75 -2.31
N ILE A 182 2.41 0.04 -3.23
CA ILE A 182 1.71 0.47 -4.44
C ILE A 182 1.40 -0.73 -5.35
N ALA A 183 2.34 -1.66 -5.53
CA ALA A 183 2.14 -2.85 -6.32
C ALA A 183 1.00 -3.73 -5.77
N GLY A 184 0.96 -3.93 -4.45
CA GLY A 184 -0.11 -4.67 -3.80
C GLY A 184 -1.45 -3.93 -3.86
N ALA A 185 -1.50 -2.61 -3.64
CA ALA A 185 -2.72 -1.81 -3.79
C ALA A 185 -3.35 -1.94 -5.18
N ILE A 186 -2.55 -1.86 -6.25
CA ILE A 186 -3.04 -2.04 -7.63
C ILE A 186 -3.61 -3.45 -7.81
N GLU A 187 -2.88 -4.47 -7.35
CA GLU A 187 -3.35 -5.86 -7.46
C GLU A 187 -4.66 -6.10 -6.70
N LEU A 188 -4.77 -5.60 -5.46
CA LEU A 188 -5.96 -5.72 -4.62
C LEU A 188 -7.15 -5.02 -5.27
N ALA A 189 -6.99 -3.79 -5.76
CA ALA A 189 -8.06 -3.07 -6.45
C ALA A 189 -8.55 -3.80 -7.70
N VAL A 190 -7.65 -4.31 -8.53
CA VAL A 190 -8.03 -5.11 -9.71
C VAL A 190 -8.68 -6.43 -9.28
N GLY A 191 -8.16 -7.11 -8.26
CA GLY A 191 -8.74 -8.32 -7.69
C GLY A 191 -10.19 -8.11 -7.25
N ILE A 192 -10.43 -7.08 -6.43
CA ILE A 192 -11.76 -6.72 -5.92
C ILE A 192 -12.71 -6.37 -7.06
N LEU A 193 -12.28 -5.58 -8.04
CA LEU A 193 -13.18 -5.16 -9.12
C LEU A 193 -13.43 -6.27 -10.14
N ARG A 194 -12.43 -7.10 -10.43
CA ARG A 194 -12.39 -7.94 -11.64
C ARG A 194 -12.39 -9.44 -11.39
N THR A 195 -12.25 -9.95 -10.16
CA THR A 195 -12.16 -11.41 -9.90
C THR A 195 -13.28 -11.96 -9.01
N ARG A 196 -14.39 -11.24 -8.89
CA ARG A 196 -15.50 -11.60 -8.00
C ARG A 196 -16.30 -12.79 -8.49
N ALA A 197 -16.85 -13.54 -7.56
CA ALA A 197 -17.83 -14.58 -7.83
C ALA A 197 -19.04 -14.01 -8.59
N PRO A 198 -19.57 -14.72 -9.60
CA PRO A 198 -20.71 -14.25 -10.37
C PRO A 198 -21.92 -13.90 -9.49
N GLY A 199 -22.56 -12.75 -9.76
CA GLY A 199 -23.69 -12.25 -8.97
C GLY A 199 -23.32 -11.35 -7.78
N MET A 200 -22.03 -11.30 -7.40
CA MET A 200 -21.49 -10.38 -6.39
C MET A 200 -21.33 -8.96 -6.95
N THR A 201 -22.46 -8.29 -7.15
CA THR A 201 -22.53 -6.86 -7.49
C THR A 201 -21.85 -6.01 -6.40
N LEU A 202 -21.47 -4.77 -6.71
CA LEU A 202 -20.77 -3.90 -5.74
C LEU A 202 -21.54 -3.73 -4.42
N ASP A 203 -22.87 -3.70 -4.44
CA ASP A 203 -23.70 -3.60 -3.23
C ASP A 203 -23.78 -4.91 -2.40
N LYS A 204 -23.23 -6.01 -2.91
CA LYS A 204 -23.14 -7.33 -2.24
C LYS A 204 -21.71 -7.69 -1.80
N LEU A 205 -20.73 -6.82 -2.03
CA LEU A 205 -19.37 -7.04 -1.54
C LEU A 205 -19.35 -7.25 -0.02
N PRO A 206 -18.48 -8.13 0.50
CA PRO A 206 -18.12 -8.09 1.91
C PRO A 206 -17.58 -6.70 2.27
N ILE A 207 -17.92 -6.18 3.44
CA ILE A 207 -17.54 -4.82 3.84
C ILE A 207 -16.01 -4.62 3.85
N PHE A 208 -15.25 -5.65 4.21
CA PHE A 208 -13.80 -5.63 4.14
C PHE A 208 -13.28 -5.40 2.72
N ALA A 209 -13.94 -5.94 1.68
CA ALA A 209 -13.54 -5.71 0.28
C ALA A 209 -13.80 -4.26 -0.17
N TRP A 210 -14.89 -3.63 0.28
CA TRP A 210 -15.12 -2.20 0.04
C TRP A 210 -14.05 -1.33 0.68
N ILE A 211 -13.70 -1.65 1.92
CA ILE A 211 -12.68 -0.94 2.69
C ILE A 211 -11.31 -1.13 2.05
N MET A 212 -10.97 -2.34 1.60
CA MET A 212 -9.70 -2.58 0.91
C MET A 212 -9.64 -1.93 -0.48
N LEU A 213 -10.79 -1.72 -1.14
CA LEU A 213 -10.86 -0.92 -2.36
C LEU A 213 -10.57 0.55 -2.07
N ALA A 214 -11.14 1.09 -0.99
CA ALA A 214 -10.88 2.46 -0.54
C ALA A 214 -9.40 2.63 -0.13
N PHE A 215 -8.86 1.72 0.68
CA PHE A 215 -7.43 1.60 1.01
C PHE A 215 -6.56 1.66 -0.25
N SER A 216 -6.89 0.82 -1.25
CA SER A 216 -6.08 0.74 -2.48
C SER A 216 -6.10 2.06 -3.25
N GLY A 217 -7.26 2.71 -3.33
CA GLY A 217 -7.40 4.03 -3.93
C GLY A 217 -6.60 5.10 -3.19
N MET A 218 -6.62 5.09 -1.86
CA MET A 218 -5.84 6.02 -1.04
C MET A 218 -4.33 5.81 -1.22
N VAL A 219 -3.84 4.56 -1.20
CA VAL A 219 -2.41 4.24 -1.44
C VAL A 219 -1.97 4.74 -2.82
N ILE A 220 -2.77 4.45 -3.87
CA ILE A 220 -2.48 4.89 -5.25
C ILE A 220 -2.32 6.41 -5.37
N ILE A 221 -3.03 7.19 -4.57
CA ILE A 221 -3.01 8.66 -4.64
C ILE A 221 -2.02 9.29 -3.64
N ALA A 222 -1.92 8.78 -2.41
CA ALA A 222 -1.17 9.40 -1.32
C ALA A 222 0.34 9.06 -1.34
N PHE A 223 0.70 7.79 -1.55
CA PHE A 223 2.09 7.31 -1.48
C PHE A 223 3.03 7.99 -2.50
N PRO A 224 2.57 8.35 -3.71
CA PRO A 224 3.33 9.22 -4.61
C PRO A 224 3.93 10.48 -3.98
N ALA A 225 3.25 11.11 -3.00
CA ALA A 225 3.74 12.34 -2.39
C ALA A 225 5.01 12.10 -1.55
N VAL A 226 5.10 10.98 -0.81
CA VAL A 226 6.32 10.64 -0.05
C VAL A 226 7.46 10.18 -0.96
N ILE A 227 7.16 9.52 -2.08
CA ILE A 227 8.16 9.21 -3.11
C ILE A 227 8.76 10.50 -3.68
N VAL A 228 7.94 11.52 -3.92
CA VAL A 228 8.45 12.84 -4.35
C VAL A 228 9.25 13.51 -3.24
N ALA A 229 8.74 13.57 -2.00
CA ALA A 229 9.46 14.17 -0.88
C ALA A 229 10.86 13.56 -0.70
N THR A 230 10.93 12.24 -0.58
CA THR A 230 12.18 11.47 -0.42
C THR A 230 13.12 11.67 -1.60
N ALA A 231 12.61 11.64 -2.85
CA ALA A 231 13.42 11.90 -4.03
C ALA A 231 14.00 13.31 -4.06
N LEU A 232 13.21 14.34 -3.71
CA LEU A 232 13.70 15.72 -3.67
C LEU A 232 14.80 15.90 -2.61
N LEU A 233 14.64 15.33 -1.41
CA LEU A 233 15.66 15.45 -0.36
C LEU A 233 16.91 14.62 -0.68
N GLU A 234 16.74 13.46 -1.31
CA GLU A 234 17.89 12.68 -1.81
C GLU A 234 18.64 13.46 -2.90
N LEU A 235 17.94 14.10 -3.84
CA LEU A 235 18.56 14.94 -4.86
C LEU A 235 19.29 16.15 -4.26
N GLU A 236 18.73 16.76 -3.21
CA GLU A 236 19.40 17.83 -2.45
C GLU A 236 20.70 17.32 -1.82
N ARG A 237 20.63 16.20 -1.09
CA ARG A 237 21.77 15.66 -0.33
C ARG A 237 22.86 15.10 -1.23
N ALA A 238 22.49 14.43 -2.34
CA ALA A 238 23.41 13.76 -3.24
C ALA A 238 24.02 14.69 -4.31
N PHE A 239 23.25 15.67 -4.80
CA PHE A 239 23.63 16.50 -5.96
C PHE A 239 23.58 18.02 -5.70
N GLY A 240 23.20 18.44 -4.50
CA GLY A 240 23.18 19.85 -4.10
C GLY A 240 22.04 20.67 -4.71
N LEU A 241 20.92 20.03 -5.06
CA LEU A 241 19.72 20.69 -5.58
C LEU A 241 18.92 21.32 -4.42
N PRO A 242 18.83 22.65 -4.32
CA PRO A 242 18.36 23.33 -3.10
C PRO A 242 16.83 23.42 -3.00
N PHE A 243 16.11 22.29 -2.85
CA PHE A 243 14.65 22.32 -2.71
C PHE A 243 14.19 22.87 -1.35
N PHE A 244 14.95 22.61 -0.30
CA PHE A 244 14.61 22.95 1.09
C PHE A 244 15.56 24.00 1.69
N ILE A 245 16.52 24.52 0.91
CA ILE A 245 17.52 25.49 1.35
C ILE A 245 17.03 26.92 1.10
N ALA A 246 16.67 27.62 2.18
CA ALA A 246 16.14 28.99 2.15
C ALA A 246 17.04 29.99 1.40
N ASP A 247 18.36 29.93 1.60
CA ASP A 247 19.33 30.84 0.97
C ASP A 247 19.33 30.80 -0.57
N LYS A 248 18.73 29.76 -1.16
CA LYS A 248 18.63 29.57 -2.61
C LYS A 248 17.18 29.56 -3.11
N GLY A 249 16.25 30.09 -2.30
CA GLY A 249 14.81 30.16 -2.60
C GLY A 249 14.03 28.86 -2.35
N GLY A 250 14.63 27.90 -1.63
CA GLY A 250 13.96 26.69 -1.16
C GLY A 250 13.20 26.93 0.14
N ASP A 251 12.39 25.98 0.60
CA ASP A 251 11.67 26.12 1.87
C ASP A 251 11.49 24.76 2.57
N PRO A 252 11.98 24.59 3.81
CA PRO A 252 11.77 23.37 4.59
C PRO A 252 10.30 22.96 4.79
N LEU A 253 9.35 23.89 4.77
CA LEU A 253 7.92 23.58 4.88
C LEU A 253 7.38 22.83 3.67
N LEU A 254 8.04 22.91 2.50
CA LEU A 254 7.70 22.09 1.35
C LEU A 254 7.75 20.59 1.71
N TRP A 255 8.77 20.17 2.48
CA TRP A 255 8.87 18.80 2.94
C TRP A 255 7.67 18.42 3.79
N GLN A 256 7.28 19.27 4.74
CA GLN A 256 6.15 19.00 5.63
C GLN A 256 4.84 18.89 4.85
N HIS A 257 4.61 19.76 3.86
CA HIS A 257 3.43 19.66 3.00
C HIS A 257 3.39 18.34 2.22
N LEU A 258 4.49 17.95 1.57
CA LEU A 258 4.55 16.70 0.80
C LEU A 258 4.45 15.46 1.70
N PHE A 259 5.18 15.46 2.82
CA PHE A 259 5.17 14.37 3.78
C PHE A 259 3.79 14.19 4.40
N TRP A 260 3.12 15.25 4.86
CA TRP A 260 1.80 15.10 5.49
C TRP A 260 0.65 14.90 4.52
N LEU A 261 0.78 15.37 3.27
CA LEU A 261 -0.16 15.00 2.20
C LEU A 261 -0.20 13.47 2.00
N PHE A 262 0.91 12.79 2.31
CA PHE A 262 0.96 11.33 2.44
C PHE A 262 0.56 10.85 3.85
N GLY A 263 1.23 11.37 4.89
CA GLY A 263 1.23 10.80 6.23
C GLY A 263 -0.09 10.92 6.96
N HIS A 264 -0.92 11.93 6.64
CA HIS A 264 -2.26 11.97 7.20
C HIS A 264 -3.22 10.95 6.53
N PRO A 265 -3.31 10.84 5.19
CA PRO A 265 -3.99 9.71 4.58
C PRO A 265 -3.47 8.34 5.05
N GLU A 266 -2.17 8.20 5.30
CA GLU A 266 -1.55 6.96 5.78
C GLU A 266 -2.20 6.44 7.08
N VAL A 267 -2.50 7.31 8.06
CA VAL A 267 -3.13 6.84 9.30
C VAL A 267 -4.54 6.27 9.07
N TYR A 268 -5.27 6.74 8.05
CA TYR A 268 -6.53 6.11 7.65
C TYR A 268 -6.35 4.86 6.81
N ILE A 269 -5.30 4.80 5.98
CA ILE A 269 -4.87 3.58 5.27
C ILE A 269 -4.58 2.47 6.30
N ILE A 270 -4.07 2.80 7.48
CA ILE A 270 -3.88 1.86 8.59
C ILE A 270 -5.20 1.54 9.29
N PHE A 271 -6.00 2.55 9.64
CA PHE A 271 -7.23 2.37 10.43
C PHE A 271 -8.37 1.67 9.68
N LEU A 272 -8.64 2.07 8.43
CA LEU A 272 -9.82 1.61 7.70
C LEU A 272 -9.85 0.09 7.53
N PRO A 273 -8.77 -0.61 7.11
CA PRO A 273 -8.76 -2.07 7.05
C PRO A 273 -9.06 -2.75 8.40
N ALA A 274 -8.54 -2.21 9.50
CA ALA A 274 -8.82 -2.71 10.85
C ALA A 274 -10.30 -2.53 11.22
N ALA A 275 -10.90 -1.38 10.90
CA ALA A 275 -12.35 -1.17 10.99
C ALA A 275 -13.13 -2.15 10.08
N GLY A 276 -12.58 -2.53 8.94
CA GLY A 276 -13.13 -3.57 8.08
C GLY A 276 -13.10 -4.95 8.71
N MET A 277 -12.01 -5.30 9.41
CA MET A 277 -11.92 -6.53 10.18
C MET A 277 -12.96 -6.55 11.30
N VAL A 278 -13.11 -5.45 12.05
CA VAL A 278 -14.18 -5.28 13.06
C VAL A 278 -15.55 -5.51 12.41
N SER A 279 -15.79 -4.93 11.24
CA SER A 279 -17.05 -5.03 10.50
C SER A 279 -17.35 -6.42 9.96
N MET A 280 -16.35 -7.32 9.88
CA MET A 280 -16.54 -8.75 9.57
C MET A 280 -16.71 -9.58 10.84
N ILE A 281 -15.95 -9.28 11.89
CA ILE A 281 -15.95 -10.02 13.16
C ILE A 281 -17.24 -9.78 13.93
N VAL A 282 -17.73 -8.55 14.01
CA VAL A 282 -18.93 -8.20 14.78
C VAL A 282 -20.15 -9.00 14.30
N PRO A 283 -20.51 -9.04 12.99
CA PRO A 283 -21.59 -9.88 12.48
C PRO A 283 -21.42 -11.37 12.81
N ALA A 284 -20.21 -11.91 12.64
CA ALA A 284 -19.93 -13.31 12.95
C ALA A 284 -20.07 -13.63 14.45
N MET A 285 -19.70 -12.70 15.34
CA MET A 285 -19.80 -12.87 16.79
C MET A 285 -21.21 -12.64 17.32
N THR A 286 -22.09 -11.97 16.58
CA THR A 286 -23.49 -11.72 16.98
C THR A 286 -24.48 -12.65 16.27
N GLY A 287 -24.10 -13.24 15.14
CA GLY A 287 -25.02 -13.96 14.25
C GLY A 287 -26.05 -13.04 13.59
N ARG A 288 -25.70 -11.77 13.38
CA ARG A 288 -26.56 -10.76 12.74
C ARG A 288 -25.79 -10.04 11.65
N PRO A 289 -26.39 -9.80 10.47
CA PRO A 289 -25.78 -8.96 9.44
C PRO A 289 -25.48 -7.55 9.98
N LEU A 290 -24.44 -6.92 9.42
CA LEU A 290 -24.03 -5.56 9.78
C LEU A 290 -25.19 -4.55 9.60
N VAL A 291 -25.60 -3.94 10.71
CA VAL A 291 -26.60 -2.86 10.69
C VAL A 291 -26.03 -1.65 9.97
N GLY A 292 -26.83 -1.04 9.09
CA GLY A 292 -26.42 0.18 8.39
C GLY A 292 -25.30 -0.01 7.35
N TYR A 293 -25.12 -1.21 6.77
CA TYR A 293 -24.09 -1.51 5.76
C TYR A 293 -23.84 -0.39 4.74
N ARG A 294 -24.90 0.15 4.11
CA ARG A 294 -24.77 1.23 3.12
C ARG A 294 -24.20 2.51 3.73
N ALA A 295 -24.63 2.87 4.94
CA ALA A 295 -24.10 4.02 5.67
C ALA A 295 -22.63 3.82 6.05
N VAL A 296 -22.23 2.60 6.44
CA VAL A 296 -20.82 2.25 6.70
C VAL A 296 -19.98 2.39 5.43
N VAL A 297 -20.45 1.88 4.27
CA VAL A 297 -19.75 2.06 2.99
C VAL A 297 -19.59 3.55 2.66
N MET A 298 -20.65 4.35 2.79
CA MET A 298 -20.58 5.79 2.54
C MET A 298 -19.65 6.50 3.51
N ALA A 299 -19.61 6.10 4.78
CA ALA A 299 -18.69 6.63 5.77
C ALA A 299 -17.23 6.35 5.37
N VAL A 300 -16.91 5.11 4.95
CA VAL A 300 -15.57 4.75 4.49
C VAL A 300 -15.15 5.58 3.27
N VAL A 301 -16.03 5.75 2.29
CA VAL A 301 -15.76 6.58 1.10
C VAL A 301 -15.56 8.05 1.50
N ALA A 302 -16.39 8.57 2.40
CA ALA A 302 -16.27 9.93 2.90
C ALA A 302 -14.95 10.16 3.66
N THR A 303 -14.57 9.25 4.57
CA THR A 303 -13.27 9.30 5.27
C THR A 303 -12.12 9.30 4.28
N SER A 304 -12.19 8.42 3.26
CA SER A 304 -11.13 8.31 2.25
C SER A 304 -10.95 9.61 1.48
N PHE A 305 -12.05 10.28 1.10
CA PHE A 305 -11.99 11.57 0.41
C PHE A 305 -11.52 12.71 1.31
N ILE A 306 -12.11 12.86 2.51
CA ILE A 306 -11.79 13.96 3.44
C ILE A 306 -10.33 13.87 3.92
N SER A 307 -9.76 12.66 4.00
CA SER A 307 -8.37 12.45 4.43
C SER A 307 -7.33 13.27 3.66
N PHE A 308 -7.60 13.57 2.39
CA PHE A 308 -6.72 14.37 1.53
C PHE A 308 -6.87 15.88 1.74
N GLY A 309 -7.79 16.35 2.59
CA GLY A 309 -8.07 17.77 2.79
C GLY A 309 -7.62 18.33 4.14
N LEU A 310 -6.92 17.55 4.98
CA LEU A 310 -6.77 17.90 6.39
C LEU A 310 -5.32 17.84 6.93
N TRP A 311 -4.35 17.48 6.07
CA TRP A 311 -2.96 17.24 6.46
C TRP A 311 -2.25 18.41 7.17
N VAL A 312 -2.65 19.65 6.86
CA VAL A 312 -2.11 20.89 7.46
C VAL A 312 -2.32 20.93 8.98
N HIS A 313 -3.20 20.09 9.54
CA HIS A 313 -3.36 20.01 10.99
C HIS A 313 -2.11 19.52 11.75
N HIS A 314 -1.13 18.91 11.05
CA HIS A 314 0.17 18.56 11.61
C HIS A 314 1.16 19.74 11.57
N MET A 315 0.73 20.87 11.02
CA MET A 315 1.53 22.05 10.73
C MET A 315 0.96 23.31 11.42
N TYR A 316 0.04 23.16 12.38
CA TYR A 316 -0.58 24.33 13.05
C TYR A 316 0.46 25.23 13.74
N ALA A 317 1.56 24.65 14.23
CA ALA A 317 2.61 25.37 14.92
C ALA A 317 3.73 25.92 13.99
N THR A 318 3.53 25.94 12.66
CA THR A 318 4.58 26.33 11.70
C THR A 318 4.40 27.72 11.07
N GLY A 319 3.43 28.53 11.52
CA GLY A 319 3.22 29.90 11.03
C GLY A 319 2.50 30.03 9.69
N ILE A 320 1.83 28.97 9.23
CA ILE A 320 1.02 28.97 7.99
C ILE A 320 -0.18 29.94 8.11
N PRO A 321 -0.64 30.57 7.01
CA PRO A 321 -1.78 31.49 7.03
C PRO A 321 -3.05 30.94 7.70
N GLN A 322 -3.73 31.79 8.48
CA GLN A 322 -4.92 31.43 9.27
C GLN A 322 -6.05 30.80 8.44
N LEU A 323 -6.23 31.21 7.18
CA LEU A 323 -7.26 30.65 6.31
C LEU A 323 -7.04 29.14 6.08
N SER A 324 -5.79 28.74 5.81
CA SER A 324 -5.41 27.34 5.63
C SER A 324 -5.59 26.54 6.93
N LEU A 325 -5.22 27.13 8.08
CA LEU A 325 -5.40 26.49 9.38
C LEU A 325 -6.88 26.23 9.69
N SER A 326 -7.73 27.24 9.48
CA SER A 326 -9.17 27.15 9.71
C SER A 326 -9.83 26.09 8.83
N PHE A 327 -9.43 26.01 7.56
CA PHE A 327 -9.90 24.96 6.65
C PHE A 327 -9.53 23.56 7.15
N ALA A 328 -8.25 23.36 7.49
CA ALA A 328 -7.76 22.07 7.98
C ALA A 328 -8.40 21.66 9.31
N SER A 329 -8.70 22.62 10.19
CA SER A 329 -9.40 22.37 11.47
C SER A 329 -10.83 21.91 11.23
N ALA A 330 -11.57 22.59 10.35
CA ALA A 330 -12.91 22.17 9.96
C ALA A 330 -12.92 20.77 9.33
N ALA A 331 -12.00 20.50 8.39
CA ALA A 331 -11.86 19.20 7.77
C ALA A 331 -11.53 18.09 8.79
N SER A 332 -10.62 18.36 9.73
CA SER A 332 -10.24 17.44 10.81
C SER A 332 -11.42 17.09 11.70
N MET A 333 -12.21 18.08 12.12
CA MET A 333 -13.42 17.85 12.93
C MET A 333 -14.47 17.06 12.15
N ALA A 334 -14.63 17.31 10.85
CA ALA A 334 -15.63 16.64 10.01
C ALA A 334 -15.41 15.12 9.90
N VAL A 335 -14.16 14.62 9.99
CA VAL A 335 -13.88 13.17 9.92
C VAL A 335 -14.45 12.39 11.11
N SER A 336 -14.73 13.06 12.23
CA SER A 336 -15.40 12.43 13.37
C SER A 336 -16.79 11.87 13.00
N ILE A 337 -17.48 12.47 12.01
CA ILE A 337 -18.83 12.06 11.59
C ILE A 337 -18.82 10.68 10.92
N PRO A 338 -18.05 10.43 9.83
CA PRO A 338 -17.89 9.09 9.27
C PRO A 338 -17.46 8.03 10.29
N THR A 339 -16.53 8.39 11.17
CA THR A 339 -16.03 7.46 12.21
C THR A 339 -17.12 7.10 13.20
N GLY A 340 -17.91 8.10 13.63
CA GLY A 340 -19.08 7.89 14.50
C GLY A 340 -20.12 6.97 13.87
N ILE A 341 -20.42 7.13 12.58
CA ILE A 341 -21.35 6.24 11.86
C ILE A 341 -20.91 4.78 11.95
N GLN A 342 -19.62 4.49 11.78
CA GLN A 342 -19.08 3.14 11.89
C GLN A 342 -19.22 2.58 13.31
N ILE A 343 -18.84 3.36 14.33
CA ILE A 343 -18.96 2.98 15.74
C ILE A 343 -20.42 2.66 16.12
N PHE A 344 -21.35 3.54 15.77
CA PHE A 344 -22.77 3.31 16.07
C PHE A 344 -23.37 2.15 15.28
N ALA A 345 -22.92 1.91 14.04
CA ALA A 345 -23.34 0.73 13.27
C ALA A 345 -22.92 -0.57 13.95
N TRP A 346 -21.70 -0.65 14.51
CA TRP A 346 -21.26 -1.83 15.26
C TRP A 346 -22.02 -2.00 16.57
N ILE A 347 -22.24 -0.92 17.33
CA ILE A 347 -23.04 -0.95 18.56
C ILE A 347 -24.47 -1.42 18.26
N ALA A 348 -25.09 -0.88 17.20
CA ALA A 348 -26.43 -1.30 16.78
C ALA A 348 -26.48 -2.77 16.34
N THR A 349 -25.43 -3.27 15.69
CA THR A 349 -25.33 -4.69 15.31
C THR A 349 -25.25 -5.60 16.52
N ILE A 350 -24.51 -5.21 17.56
CA ILE A 350 -24.44 -5.93 18.84
C ILE A 350 -25.78 -5.87 19.58
N ALA A 351 -26.39 -4.68 19.66
CA ALA A 351 -27.68 -4.48 20.31
C ALA A 351 -28.83 -5.23 19.63
N ALA A 352 -28.77 -5.42 18.31
CA ALA A 352 -29.75 -6.18 17.54
C ALA A 352 -29.59 -7.70 17.69
N ALA A 353 -28.54 -8.19 18.37
CA ALA A 353 -28.34 -9.61 18.58
C ALA A 353 -29.46 -10.20 19.45
N PRO A 354 -30.17 -11.25 18.99
CA PRO A 354 -31.33 -11.80 19.68
C PRO A 354 -30.91 -12.59 20.93
N LYS A 355 -29.66 -13.07 20.97
CA LYS A 355 -29.05 -13.75 22.10
C LYS A 355 -27.59 -13.32 22.18
N VAL A 356 -27.13 -13.04 23.38
CA VAL A 356 -25.71 -12.76 23.64
C VAL A 356 -24.94 -14.07 23.46
N ARG A 357 -24.16 -14.19 22.38
CA ARG A 357 -23.23 -15.33 22.22
C ARG A 357 -22.19 -15.28 23.35
N PRO A 358 -21.63 -16.43 23.80
CA PRO A 358 -20.58 -16.42 24.80
C PRO A 358 -19.43 -15.51 24.36
N LEU A 359 -18.99 -14.61 25.23
CA LEU A 359 -17.97 -13.62 24.89
C LEU A 359 -16.64 -14.33 24.60
N LYS A 360 -16.28 -14.45 23.32
CA LYS A 360 -15.02 -15.08 22.85
C LYS A 360 -13.89 -14.07 22.78
N THR A 361 -12.66 -14.57 22.70
CA THR A 361 -11.45 -13.75 22.65
C THR A 361 -11.48 -12.67 21.55
N PRO A 362 -11.87 -12.95 20.29
CA PRO A 362 -11.98 -11.89 19.28
C PRO A 362 -12.86 -10.72 19.75
N MET A 363 -14.02 -11.03 20.35
CA MET A 363 -14.95 -10.01 20.81
C MET A 363 -14.41 -9.19 21.99
N LEU A 364 -13.58 -9.76 22.87
CA LEU A 364 -12.90 -9.00 23.92
C LEU A 364 -12.01 -7.91 23.34
N PHE A 365 -11.18 -8.26 22.36
CA PHE A 365 -10.33 -7.28 21.68
C PHE A 365 -11.15 -6.21 20.93
N ILE A 366 -12.30 -6.56 20.34
CA ILE A 366 -13.21 -5.58 19.73
C ILE A 366 -13.80 -4.61 20.78
N LEU A 367 -14.19 -5.09 21.96
CA LEU A 367 -14.66 -4.22 23.04
C LEU A 367 -13.54 -3.32 23.58
N GLY A 368 -12.31 -3.86 23.71
CA GLY A 368 -11.13 -3.08 24.06
C GLY A 368 -10.81 -2.01 23.01
N PHE A 369 -10.96 -2.35 21.72
CA PHE A 369 -10.89 -1.40 20.62
C PHE A 369 -11.87 -0.25 20.81
N PHE A 370 -13.16 -0.51 21.04
CA PHE A 370 -14.13 0.58 21.26
C PHE A 370 -13.71 1.51 22.39
N PHE A 371 -13.30 0.96 23.52
CA PHE A 371 -12.90 1.77 24.67
C PHE A 371 -11.68 2.65 24.35
N ILE A 372 -10.59 2.04 23.87
CA ILE A 372 -9.33 2.74 23.63
C ILE A 372 -9.50 3.72 22.46
N PHE A 373 -10.09 3.28 21.35
CA PHE A 373 -10.19 4.09 20.15
C PHE A 373 -11.12 5.29 20.32
N VAL A 374 -12.24 5.16 21.05
CA VAL A 374 -13.12 6.31 21.32
C VAL A 374 -12.40 7.36 22.17
N LEU A 375 -11.64 6.95 23.20
CA LEU A 375 -10.81 7.89 23.97
C LEU A 375 -9.73 8.56 23.11
N GLY A 376 -9.10 7.79 22.20
CA GLY A 376 -8.17 8.33 21.21
C GLY A 376 -8.83 9.33 20.25
N GLY A 377 -10.03 9.02 19.77
CA GLY A 377 -10.81 9.90 18.90
C GLY A 377 -11.19 11.21 19.58
N LEU A 378 -11.56 11.17 20.86
CA LEU A 378 -11.87 12.38 21.64
C LEU A 378 -10.64 13.29 21.77
N THR A 379 -9.47 12.74 22.07
CA THR A 379 -8.22 13.52 22.10
C THR A 379 -7.82 14.01 20.71
N GLY A 380 -8.19 13.29 19.65
CA GLY A 380 -8.04 13.72 18.26
C GLY A 380 -8.86 14.97 17.92
N VAL A 381 -10.10 15.03 18.41
CA VAL A 381 -10.93 16.24 18.28
C VAL A 381 -10.32 17.40 19.05
N MET A 382 -9.71 17.15 20.22
CA MET A 382 -9.01 18.21 20.98
C MET A 382 -7.84 18.80 20.19
N VAL A 383 -6.98 17.98 19.59
CA VAL A 383 -5.83 18.49 18.80
C VAL A 383 -6.23 19.04 17.43
N ALA A 384 -7.46 18.77 16.96
CA ALA A 384 -8.02 19.47 15.80
C ALA A 384 -8.36 20.94 16.09
N VAL A 385 -8.40 21.34 17.37
CA VAL A 385 -8.66 22.72 17.82
C VAL A 385 -7.33 23.47 17.91
N ILE A 386 -7.12 24.42 16.99
CA ILE A 386 -5.84 25.12 16.79
C ILE A 386 -5.23 25.68 18.10
N PRO A 387 -5.96 26.43 18.96
CA PRO A 387 -5.38 26.94 20.20
C PRO A 387 -4.94 25.85 21.18
N PHE A 388 -5.65 24.73 21.21
CA PHE A 388 -5.26 23.59 22.04
C PHE A 388 -4.02 22.90 21.47
N ASP A 389 -4.00 22.69 20.13
CA ASP A 389 -2.84 22.11 19.47
C ASP A 389 -1.59 22.94 19.74
N TRP A 390 -1.61 24.27 19.65
CA TRP A 390 -0.43 25.09 19.97
C TRP A 390 0.18 24.85 21.36
N GLN A 391 -0.60 24.38 22.33
CA GLN A 391 -0.09 24.00 23.65
C GLN A 391 0.35 22.53 23.71
N ALA A 392 -0.40 21.64 23.06
CA ALA A 392 -0.15 20.21 23.09
C ALA A 392 0.89 19.76 22.05
N HIS A 393 1.17 20.56 21.02
CA HIS A 393 2.00 20.23 19.88
C HIS A 393 3.39 19.79 20.34
N ASP A 394 3.93 18.74 19.73
CA ASP A 394 5.24 18.19 20.10
C ASP A 394 5.41 17.80 21.59
N THR A 395 4.33 17.64 22.37
CA THR A 395 4.40 17.09 23.73
C THR A 395 4.05 15.60 23.77
N TYR A 396 4.20 14.98 24.94
CA TYR A 396 3.70 13.63 25.21
C TYR A 396 2.19 13.47 25.05
N PHE A 397 1.40 14.55 25.00
CA PHE A 397 -0.03 14.48 24.71
C PHE A 397 -0.27 13.93 23.31
N ILE A 398 0.50 14.40 22.32
CA ILE A 398 0.43 13.91 20.94
C ILE A 398 0.89 12.45 20.85
N VAL A 399 1.93 12.07 21.62
CA VAL A 399 2.40 10.68 21.69
C VAL A 399 1.28 9.78 22.22
N ALA A 400 0.62 10.19 23.30
CA ALA A 400 -0.48 9.44 23.89
C ALA A 400 -1.67 9.32 22.93
N HIS A 401 -2.13 10.44 22.36
CA HIS A 401 -3.21 10.49 21.37
C HIS A 401 -2.95 9.52 20.21
N LEU A 402 -1.77 9.62 19.59
CA LEU A 402 -1.39 8.77 18.45
C LEU A 402 -1.41 7.28 18.80
N HIS A 403 -0.90 6.90 19.98
CA HIS A 403 -0.91 5.50 20.41
C HIS A 403 -2.31 5.01 20.75
N TYR A 404 -3.19 5.85 21.32
CA TYR A 404 -4.59 5.49 21.55
C TYR A 404 -5.30 5.19 20.22
N VAL A 405 -5.10 6.00 19.19
CA VAL A 405 -5.76 5.76 17.89
C VAL A 405 -5.11 4.63 17.08
N LEU A 406 -3.78 4.45 17.10
CA LEU A 406 -3.12 3.39 16.34
C LEU A 406 -3.20 2.02 17.04
N VAL A 407 -2.87 1.94 18.32
CA VAL A 407 -2.92 0.66 19.05
C VAL A 407 -4.38 0.27 19.27
N GLY A 408 -5.22 1.20 19.69
CA GLY A 408 -6.66 0.98 19.78
C GLY A 408 -7.26 0.65 18.43
N GLY A 409 -7.08 1.51 17.43
CA GLY A 409 -7.76 1.43 16.14
C GLY A 409 -7.23 0.38 15.17
N MET A 410 -6.01 -0.10 15.34
CA MET A 410 -5.42 -1.12 14.46
C MET A 410 -4.92 -2.35 15.19
N VAL A 411 -4.09 -2.21 16.25
CA VAL A 411 -3.46 -3.38 16.89
C VAL A 411 -4.50 -4.25 17.60
N PHE A 412 -5.45 -3.67 18.35
CA PHE A 412 -6.51 -4.45 19.00
C PHE A 412 -7.39 -5.20 17.99
N PRO A 413 -7.91 -4.56 16.93
CA PRO A 413 -8.59 -5.26 15.84
C PRO A 413 -7.75 -6.33 15.16
N LEU A 414 -6.45 -6.11 14.96
CA LEU A 414 -5.54 -7.10 14.36
C LEU A 414 -5.37 -8.33 15.27
N PHE A 415 -5.26 -8.14 16.58
CA PHE A 415 -5.25 -9.27 17.51
C PHE A 415 -6.60 -9.99 17.51
N ALA A 416 -7.73 -9.27 17.45
CA ALA A 416 -9.04 -9.89 17.26
C ALA A 416 -9.07 -10.75 15.98
N ALA A 417 -8.49 -10.22 14.89
CA ALA A 417 -8.36 -10.88 13.61
C ALA A 417 -7.49 -12.15 13.69
N PHE A 418 -6.37 -12.12 14.42
CA PHE A 418 -5.54 -13.31 14.63
C PHE A 418 -6.31 -14.43 15.33
N TYR A 419 -7.09 -14.13 16.38
CA TYR A 419 -7.92 -15.14 17.03
C TYR A 419 -9.09 -15.59 16.15
N TYR A 420 -9.71 -14.68 15.38
CA TYR A 420 -10.86 -14.98 14.52
C TYR A 420 -10.49 -15.81 13.29
N TRP A 421 -9.45 -15.44 12.54
CA TRP A 421 -9.05 -16.14 11.31
C TRP A 421 -7.98 -17.23 11.53
N MET A 422 -7.52 -17.50 12.75
CA MET A 422 -6.64 -18.67 12.97
C MET A 422 -7.21 -19.99 12.44
N PRO A 423 -8.50 -20.33 12.64
CA PRO A 423 -9.11 -21.54 12.10
C PRO A 423 -9.06 -21.65 10.56
N PHE A 424 -8.93 -20.52 9.86
CA PHE A 424 -8.79 -20.46 8.40
C PHE A 424 -7.38 -20.86 7.93
N VAL A 425 -6.34 -20.48 8.68
CA VAL A 425 -4.93 -20.76 8.33
C VAL A 425 -4.33 -21.96 9.06
N SER A 426 -5.04 -22.50 10.06
CA SER A 426 -4.53 -23.54 10.93
C SER A 426 -5.51 -24.69 11.14
N ARG A 427 -4.97 -25.89 11.39
CA ARG A 427 -5.73 -27.08 11.79
C ARG A 427 -6.48 -26.93 13.13
N ARG A 428 -6.11 -25.94 13.95
CA ARG A 428 -6.70 -25.71 15.28
C ARG A 428 -6.90 -24.22 15.55
N PRO A 429 -7.96 -23.82 16.27
CA PRO A 429 -8.09 -22.47 16.81
C PRO A 429 -7.03 -22.20 17.89
N LEU A 430 -6.78 -20.92 18.17
CA LEU A 430 -5.99 -20.48 19.34
C LEU A 430 -6.74 -20.72 20.66
N SER A 431 -6.03 -20.62 21.79
CA SER A 431 -6.59 -20.89 23.12
C SER A 431 -7.41 -19.71 23.64
N GLU A 432 -8.68 -19.95 23.99
CA GLU A 432 -9.51 -18.96 24.68
C GLU A 432 -8.96 -18.54 26.05
N ARG A 433 -8.22 -19.42 26.75
CA ARG A 433 -7.66 -19.09 28.06
C ARG A 433 -6.46 -18.15 27.93
N LEU A 434 -5.51 -18.48 27.05
CA LEU A 434 -4.35 -17.63 26.81
C LEU A 434 -4.76 -16.32 26.13
N GLY A 435 -5.74 -16.38 25.23
CA GLY A 435 -6.33 -15.20 24.60
C GLY A 435 -6.89 -14.17 25.56
N ARG A 436 -7.60 -14.62 26.61
CA ARG A 436 -8.07 -13.71 27.69
C ARG A 436 -6.94 -13.09 28.50
N TRP A 437 -5.88 -13.85 28.79
CA TRP A 437 -4.71 -13.33 29.48
C TRP A 437 -3.98 -12.30 28.62
N ALA A 438 -3.73 -12.61 27.35
CA ALA A 438 -3.14 -11.67 26.40
C ALA A 438 -3.96 -10.39 26.31
N PHE A 439 -5.29 -10.51 26.18
CA PHE A 439 -6.20 -9.37 26.15
C PHE A 439 -6.07 -8.48 27.39
N TRP A 440 -6.22 -9.02 28.61
CA TRP A 440 -6.23 -8.19 29.82
C TRP A 440 -4.89 -7.55 30.10
N LEU A 441 -3.79 -8.27 29.86
CA LEU A 441 -2.44 -7.71 29.98
C LEU A 441 -2.23 -6.57 28.98
N MET A 442 -2.60 -6.76 27.71
CA MET A 442 -2.49 -5.70 26.71
C MET A 442 -3.40 -4.50 27.02
N PHE A 443 -4.66 -4.73 27.40
CA PHE A 443 -5.64 -3.68 27.68
C PHE A 443 -5.27 -2.84 28.89
N VAL A 444 -4.92 -3.49 30.01
CA VAL A 444 -4.50 -2.79 31.22
C VAL A 444 -3.14 -2.12 31.00
N GLY A 445 -2.17 -2.86 30.47
CA GLY A 445 -0.83 -2.35 30.18
C GLY A 445 -0.86 -1.13 29.25
N PHE A 446 -1.74 -1.14 28.24
CA PHE A 446 -1.91 -0.01 27.33
C PHE A 446 -2.36 1.25 28.05
N ASN A 447 -3.44 1.19 28.82
CA ASN A 447 -3.94 2.37 29.53
C ASN A 447 -2.95 2.85 30.60
N VAL A 448 -2.31 1.93 31.33
CA VAL A 448 -1.26 2.27 32.31
C VAL A 448 -0.04 2.91 31.62
N SER A 449 0.29 2.49 30.40
CA SER A 449 1.41 3.04 29.63
C SER A 449 1.11 4.46 29.13
N PHE A 450 -0.02 4.64 28.44
CA PHE A 450 -0.26 5.84 27.62
C PHE A 450 -1.21 6.86 28.25
N PHE A 451 -2.07 6.47 29.20
CA PHE A 451 -2.90 7.46 29.88
C PHE A 451 -2.05 8.49 30.66
N PRO A 452 -1.03 8.09 31.44
CA PRO A 452 -0.16 9.06 32.14
C PRO A 452 0.57 10.02 31.19
N MET A 453 0.82 9.61 29.94
CA MET A 453 1.48 10.46 28.94
C MET A 453 0.61 11.66 28.51
N HIS A 454 -0.73 11.55 28.57
CA HIS A 454 -1.58 12.74 28.40
C HIS A 454 -1.31 13.76 29.52
N LEU A 455 -1.13 13.29 30.75
CA LEU A 455 -0.86 14.16 31.90
C LEU A 455 0.52 14.79 31.83
N THR A 456 1.57 14.02 31.50
CA THR A 456 2.91 14.59 31.32
C THR A 456 2.96 15.55 30.13
N GLY A 457 2.22 15.27 29.05
CA GLY A 457 2.07 16.18 27.91
C GLY A 457 1.42 17.51 28.29
N LEU A 458 0.31 17.48 29.03
CA LEU A 458 -0.34 18.69 29.55
C LEU A 458 0.53 19.43 30.58
N ALA A 459 1.41 18.71 31.29
CA ALA A 459 2.42 19.29 32.17
C ALA A 459 3.65 19.82 31.43
N GLY A 460 3.64 19.83 30.08
CA GLY A 460 4.68 20.42 29.25
C GLY A 460 5.86 19.50 28.91
N MET A 461 5.77 18.19 29.13
CA MET A 461 6.84 17.25 28.75
C MET A 461 6.94 17.15 27.22
N PRO A 462 8.04 17.63 26.60
CA PRO A 462 8.22 17.53 25.15
C PRO A 462 8.46 16.07 24.75
N ARG A 463 8.07 15.69 23.54
CA ARG A 463 8.43 14.40 22.96
C ARG A 463 9.89 14.41 22.48
N ARG A 464 10.48 13.22 22.30
CA ARG A 464 11.85 13.01 21.77
C ARG A 464 12.98 13.56 22.65
N VAL A 465 12.71 13.78 23.93
CA VAL A 465 13.76 14.00 24.92
C VAL A 465 14.26 12.65 25.43
N TYR A 466 15.58 12.47 25.53
CA TYR A 466 16.19 11.21 25.99
C TYR A 466 16.27 11.11 27.52
N THR A 467 16.15 12.24 28.23
CA THR A 467 16.16 12.33 29.68
C THR A 467 15.37 13.56 30.15
N TYR A 468 15.10 13.64 31.46
CA TYR A 468 14.42 14.75 32.10
C TYR A 468 14.93 14.93 33.54
N ALA A 469 14.89 16.15 34.06
CA ALA A 469 15.28 16.44 35.44
C ALA A 469 14.16 16.09 36.43
N ASP A 470 14.53 15.68 37.65
CA ASP A 470 13.58 15.36 38.72
C ASP A 470 12.70 16.55 39.13
N SER A 471 13.25 17.77 39.05
CA SER A 471 12.56 19.02 39.41
C SER A 471 11.29 19.31 38.58
N TYR A 472 11.13 18.68 37.41
CA TYR A 472 9.92 18.80 36.60
C TYR A 472 8.74 17.97 37.13
N GLY A 473 8.97 17.04 38.08
CA GLY A 473 7.90 16.25 38.71
C GLY A 473 7.29 15.16 37.84
N TRP A 474 7.87 14.85 36.67
CA TRP A 474 7.35 13.83 35.75
C TRP A 474 7.74 12.39 36.12
N GLY A 475 8.62 12.20 37.11
CA GLY A 475 9.25 10.92 37.42
C GLY A 475 8.27 9.79 37.68
N MET A 476 7.29 9.99 38.57
CA MET A 476 6.31 8.96 38.90
C MET A 476 5.44 8.56 37.70
N LEU A 477 4.97 9.53 36.93
CA LEU A 477 4.13 9.27 35.75
C LEU A 477 4.92 8.49 34.68
N ASN A 478 6.20 8.83 34.48
CA ASN A 478 7.07 8.09 33.58
C ASN A 478 7.34 6.66 34.07
N MET A 479 7.61 6.45 35.36
CA MET A 479 7.77 5.11 35.91
C MET A 479 6.52 4.25 35.67
N VAL A 480 5.33 4.79 35.95
CA VAL A 480 4.05 4.11 35.70
C VAL A 480 3.89 3.77 34.21
N SER A 481 4.18 4.74 33.33
CA SER A 481 4.16 4.51 31.88
C SER A 481 5.10 3.36 31.46
N THR A 482 6.29 3.27 32.06
CA THR A 482 7.27 2.21 31.78
C THR A 482 6.77 0.85 32.27
N ILE A 483 6.21 0.76 33.47
CA ILE A 483 5.57 -0.47 33.96
C ILE A 483 4.47 -0.92 33.01
N GLY A 484 3.60 0.00 32.57
CA GLY A 484 2.56 -0.28 31.59
C GLY A 484 3.10 -0.90 30.30
N ALA A 485 4.20 -0.36 29.76
CA ALA A 485 4.84 -0.88 28.56
C ALA A 485 5.31 -2.34 28.73
N TYR A 486 5.90 -2.69 29.87
CA TYR A 486 6.29 -4.08 30.17
C TYR A 486 5.08 -5.01 30.34
N VAL A 487 3.96 -4.52 30.88
CA VAL A 487 2.71 -5.30 30.97
C VAL A 487 2.13 -5.58 29.57
N ILE A 488 2.20 -4.63 28.63
CA ILE A 488 1.85 -4.87 27.22
C ILE A 488 2.74 -5.97 26.64
N ALA A 489 4.05 -5.89 26.85
CA ALA A 489 5.01 -6.87 26.35
C ALA A 489 4.71 -8.28 26.90
N ALA A 490 4.33 -8.40 28.18
CA ALA A 490 3.88 -9.66 28.76
C ALA A 490 2.62 -10.21 28.07
N GLY A 491 1.65 -9.35 27.73
CA GLY A 491 0.46 -9.74 26.97
C GLY A 491 0.79 -10.25 25.56
N VAL A 492 1.67 -9.56 24.85
CA VAL A 492 2.18 -10.00 23.53
C VAL A 492 2.92 -11.34 23.66
N LEU A 493 3.73 -11.52 24.70
CA LEU A 493 4.43 -12.78 24.96
C LEU A 493 3.45 -13.94 25.18
N VAL A 494 2.35 -13.73 25.92
CA VAL A 494 1.29 -14.75 26.08
C VAL A 494 0.67 -15.13 24.74
N PHE A 495 0.42 -14.15 23.86
CA PHE A 495 -0.07 -14.43 22.50
C PHE A 495 0.95 -15.25 21.69
N LEU A 496 2.25 -14.94 21.76
CA LEU A 496 3.28 -15.72 21.07
C LEU A 496 3.36 -17.16 21.61
N ILE A 497 3.22 -17.35 22.92
CA ILE A 497 3.15 -18.68 23.54
C ILE A 497 1.94 -19.46 23.02
N ASP A 498 0.78 -18.81 22.90
CA ASP A 498 -0.42 -19.43 22.33
C ASP A 498 -0.21 -19.83 20.86
N LEU A 499 0.35 -18.90 20.06
CA LEU A 499 0.68 -19.14 18.66
C LEU A 499 1.61 -20.35 18.52
N ALA A 500 2.71 -20.42 19.27
CA ALA A 500 3.64 -21.55 19.23
C ALA A 500 2.97 -22.88 19.64
N ARG A 501 2.12 -22.85 20.67
CA ARG A 501 1.46 -24.06 21.19
C ARG A 501 0.35 -24.57 20.29
N ASN A 502 -0.50 -23.70 19.76
CA ASN A 502 -1.75 -24.09 19.10
C ASN A 502 -1.76 -23.88 17.58
N CYS A 503 -0.97 -22.95 17.03
CA CYS A 503 -0.92 -22.75 15.58
C CYS A 503 -0.21 -23.92 14.90
N ARG A 504 -0.93 -24.59 14.02
CA ARG A 504 -0.45 -25.62 13.10
C ARG A 504 -0.84 -25.20 11.67
N PRO A 505 0.01 -24.42 10.97
CA PRO A 505 -0.33 -23.85 9.67
C PRO A 505 -0.69 -24.93 8.64
N SER A 506 -1.89 -24.85 8.07
CA SER A 506 -2.35 -25.77 7.03
C SER A 506 -3.58 -25.17 6.35
N VAL A 507 -3.47 -24.83 5.07
CA VAL A 507 -4.59 -24.30 4.28
C VAL A 507 -5.51 -25.43 3.81
N ALA A 508 -4.95 -26.59 3.46
CA ALA A 508 -5.72 -27.73 2.94
C ALA A 508 -6.45 -28.55 4.01
N SER A 509 -6.06 -28.41 5.28
CA SER A 509 -6.64 -29.17 6.40
C SER A 509 -6.97 -28.24 7.57
N ASN A 510 -7.41 -27.02 7.25
CA ASN A 510 -7.73 -26.01 8.25
C ASN A 510 -8.95 -26.44 9.10
N ALA A 511 -9.17 -25.76 10.23
CA ALA A 511 -10.28 -26.08 11.13
C ALA A 511 -11.66 -25.67 10.58
N GLY A 512 -11.69 -24.88 9.49
CA GLY A 512 -12.91 -24.45 8.84
C GLY A 512 -13.72 -23.43 9.64
N ASN A 513 -15.02 -23.35 9.35
CA ASN A 513 -15.95 -22.35 9.89
C ASN A 513 -16.41 -22.66 11.33
N VAL A 514 -15.52 -22.53 12.30
CA VAL A 514 -15.85 -22.76 13.72
C VAL A 514 -16.78 -21.68 14.32
N TRP A 515 -16.96 -20.56 13.63
CA TRP A 515 -17.76 -19.41 14.07
C TRP A 515 -19.18 -19.39 13.50
N GLN A 516 -19.47 -20.26 12.53
CA GLN A 516 -20.69 -20.22 11.72
C GLN A 516 -20.90 -18.83 11.09
N ALA A 517 -19.83 -18.22 10.56
CA ALA A 517 -19.88 -16.95 9.86
C ALA A 517 -20.51 -17.09 8.46
N GLY A 518 -21.10 -16.00 7.95
CA GLY A 518 -21.93 -16.00 6.74
C GLY A 518 -21.17 -15.78 5.42
N THR A 519 -19.88 -15.47 5.46
CA THR A 519 -19.09 -14.99 4.31
C THR A 519 -18.23 -16.08 3.64
N LEU A 520 -17.84 -15.87 2.39
CA LEU A 520 -17.26 -16.90 1.51
C LEU A 520 -15.87 -17.40 1.90
N GLU A 521 -15.09 -16.66 2.70
CA GLU A 521 -13.77 -17.13 3.14
C GLU A 521 -13.83 -18.42 3.97
N TRP A 522 -15.02 -18.75 4.46
CA TRP A 522 -15.30 -19.95 5.25
C TRP A 522 -15.78 -21.15 4.43
N LEU A 523 -15.82 -21.03 3.09
CA LEU A 523 -16.08 -22.18 2.22
C LEU A 523 -15.00 -23.26 2.40
N PRO A 524 -15.35 -24.55 2.20
CA PRO A 524 -14.35 -25.60 2.09
C PRO A 524 -13.36 -25.26 0.97
N GLY A 525 -12.08 -25.23 1.32
CA GLY A 525 -11.02 -24.77 0.43
C GLY A 525 -9.74 -25.57 0.59
N GLY A 526 -8.92 -25.53 -0.45
CA GLY A 526 -7.58 -26.13 -0.47
C GLY A 526 -6.54 -25.14 -0.98
N SER A 527 -5.39 -25.65 -1.42
CA SER A 527 -4.37 -24.80 -2.04
C SER A 527 -4.84 -24.07 -3.31
N ALA A 528 -5.92 -24.54 -3.93
CA ALA A 528 -6.54 -23.92 -5.10
C ALA A 528 -7.62 -22.88 -4.77
N GLY A 529 -7.86 -22.57 -3.48
CA GLY A 529 -9.05 -21.82 -3.05
C GLY A 529 -10.32 -22.67 -3.13
N PRO A 530 -11.50 -22.09 -3.42
CA PRO A 530 -12.73 -22.86 -3.57
C PRO A 530 -12.65 -23.80 -4.78
N ARG A 531 -13.19 -25.01 -4.63
CA ARG A 531 -13.19 -26.04 -5.69
C ARG A 531 -13.88 -25.54 -6.96
N SER A 532 -15.05 -24.93 -6.83
CA SER A 532 -15.77 -24.23 -7.89
C SER A 532 -16.18 -22.82 -7.45
N VAL A 533 -16.25 -21.87 -8.38
CA VAL A 533 -16.58 -20.47 -8.14
C VAL A 533 -18.10 -20.32 -8.01
N PRO A 534 -18.65 -19.98 -6.83
CA PRO A 534 -20.09 -19.97 -6.58
C PRO A 534 -20.84 -18.86 -7.31
N ILE A 535 -22.17 -18.95 -7.35
CA ILE A 535 -23.05 -17.83 -7.70
C ILE A 535 -23.51 -17.17 -6.39
N VAL A 536 -23.29 -15.86 -6.25
CA VAL A 536 -23.61 -15.10 -5.03
C VAL A 536 -24.94 -14.37 -5.19
N GLN A 537 -25.82 -14.57 -4.22
CA GLN A 537 -27.16 -13.94 -4.20
C GLN A 537 -27.31 -12.87 -3.11
N SER A 538 -26.48 -12.89 -2.06
CA SER A 538 -26.56 -11.98 -0.91
C SER A 538 -25.17 -11.58 -0.37
N ARG A 539 -25.13 -10.78 0.70
CA ARG A 539 -23.88 -10.38 1.40
C ARG A 539 -23.37 -11.43 2.38
N GLU A 540 -24.26 -12.31 2.86
CA GLU A 540 -23.94 -13.40 3.77
C GLU A 540 -24.30 -14.74 3.12
N PRO A 541 -23.61 -15.14 2.03
CA PRO A 541 -24.04 -16.26 1.19
C PRO A 541 -24.19 -17.59 1.95
N LEU A 542 -23.34 -17.86 2.95
CA LEU A 542 -23.41 -19.10 3.71
C LEU A 542 -24.60 -19.15 4.66
N TRP A 543 -25.17 -18.01 5.05
CA TRP A 543 -26.40 -17.94 5.84
C TRP A 543 -27.64 -18.02 4.94
N ASP A 544 -27.60 -17.37 3.77
CA ASP A 544 -28.79 -17.21 2.92
C ASP A 544 -28.95 -18.31 1.85
N GLN A 545 -27.89 -19.07 1.52
CA GLN A 545 -27.92 -20.15 0.51
C GLN A 545 -27.58 -21.51 1.15
N PRO A 546 -28.59 -22.25 1.67
CA PRO A 546 -28.39 -23.58 2.22
C PRO A 546 -27.75 -24.53 1.20
N GLY A 547 -26.76 -25.32 1.63
CA GLY A 547 -26.06 -26.28 0.75
C GLY A 547 -24.90 -25.70 -0.07
N LEU A 548 -24.73 -24.36 -0.12
CA LEU A 548 -23.70 -23.69 -0.91
C LEU A 548 -22.29 -24.28 -0.70
N ALA A 549 -21.90 -24.53 0.56
CA ALA A 549 -20.59 -25.10 0.88
C ALA A 549 -20.39 -26.52 0.30
N ALA A 550 -21.42 -27.37 0.38
CA ALA A 550 -21.36 -28.73 -0.14
C ALA A 550 -21.34 -28.74 -1.67
N ASP A 551 -22.15 -27.89 -2.30
CA ASP A 551 -22.21 -27.77 -3.76
C ASP A 551 -20.93 -27.19 -4.37
N VAL A 552 -20.28 -26.25 -3.67
CA VAL A 552 -18.96 -25.73 -4.04
C VAL A 552 -17.90 -26.83 -3.99
N ASP A 553 -17.81 -27.59 -2.89
CA ASP A 553 -16.83 -28.68 -2.73
C ASP A 553 -17.09 -29.83 -3.72
N ALA A 554 -18.37 -30.10 -4.03
CA ALA A 554 -18.77 -31.06 -5.06
C ALA A 554 -18.48 -30.59 -6.50
N GLY A 555 -18.02 -29.35 -6.69
CA GLY A 555 -17.65 -28.82 -8.01
C GLY A 555 -18.85 -28.49 -8.91
N ARG A 556 -20.01 -28.14 -8.33
CA ARG A 556 -21.26 -27.93 -9.08
C ARG A 556 -21.42 -26.51 -9.65
N TYR A 557 -20.55 -25.57 -9.30
CA TYR A 557 -20.56 -24.20 -9.82
C TYR A 557 -19.51 -23.97 -10.92
N TYR A 558 -19.14 -22.71 -11.19
CA TYR A 558 -18.29 -22.36 -12.32
C TYR A 558 -16.84 -22.76 -12.11
N LEU A 559 -16.14 -23.03 -13.22
CA LEU A 559 -14.70 -23.34 -13.25
C LEU A 559 -14.30 -24.44 -12.24
N PRO A 560 -14.93 -25.63 -12.23
CA PRO A 560 -14.60 -26.68 -11.25
C PRO A 560 -13.21 -27.30 -11.49
N GLY A 561 -12.82 -27.50 -12.75
CA GLY A 561 -11.53 -28.11 -13.11
C GLY A 561 -10.36 -27.13 -13.29
N ALA A 562 -9.34 -27.57 -14.02
CA ALA A 562 -8.15 -26.80 -14.38
C ALA A 562 -7.99 -26.73 -15.91
N PRO A 563 -8.64 -25.77 -16.58
CA PRO A 563 -8.62 -25.68 -18.04
C PRO A 563 -7.20 -25.65 -18.63
N GLY A 564 -6.93 -26.57 -19.56
CA GLY A 564 -5.62 -26.71 -20.20
C GLY A 564 -4.49 -27.18 -19.26
N GLY A 565 -4.82 -27.72 -18.08
CA GLY A 565 -3.82 -28.16 -17.09
C GLY A 565 -3.10 -27.01 -16.40
N TRP A 566 -3.66 -25.79 -16.43
CA TRP A 566 -3.07 -24.59 -15.86
C TRP A 566 -3.79 -24.11 -14.60
N ARG A 567 -3.09 -23.34 -13.77
CA ARG A 567 -3.74 -22.52 -12.74
C ARG A 567 -4.60 -21.47 -13.43
N SER A 568 -5.81 -21.27 -12.95
CA SER A 568 -6.73 -20.29 -13.53
C SER A 568 -7.64 -19.67 -12.51
N THR A 569 -8.14 -18.47 -12.81
CA THR A 569 -9.20 -17.78 -12.07
C THR A 569 -10.18 -17.14 -13.03
N LEU A 570 -11.39 -16.85 -12.56
CA LEU A 570 -12.43 -16.21 -13.36
C LEU A 570 -12.25 -14.69 -13.32
N VAL A 571 -12.33 -14.04 -14.47
CA VAL A 571 -12.38 -12.58 -14.56
C VAL A 571 -13.78 -12.13 -14.95
N THR A 572 -14.29 -11.14 -14.23
CA THR A 572 -15.64 -10.61 -14.34
C THR A 572 -15.68 -9.13 -14.70
N SER A 573 -16.88 -8.63 -15.03
CA SER A 573 -17.16 -7.20 -15.17
C SER A 573 -16.99 -6.45 -13.84
N ALA A 574 -16.61 -5.17 -13.93
CA ALA A 574 -16.22 -4.34 -12.78
C ALA A 574 -17.39 -3.89 -11.87
N ILE A 575 -18.65 -4.01 -12.30
CA ILE A 575 -19.81 -3.59 -11.51
C ILE A 575 -20.64 -4.81 -11.12
N GLU A 576 -21.10 -5.56 -12.12
CA GLU A 576 -22.09 -6.63 -11.95
C GLU A 576 -21.50 -8.02 -11.66
N ALA A 577 -20.18 -8.16 -11.71
CA ALA A 577 -19.49 -9.45 -11.62
C ALA A 577 -19.97 -10.48 -12.67
N ARG A 578 -20.29 -10.04 -13.90
CA ARG A 578 -20.61 -10.97 -15.01
C ARG A 578 -19.32 -11.63 -15.51
N PRO A 579 -19.24 -12.97 -15.65
CA PRO A 579 -18.06 -13.64 -16.22
C PRO A 579 -17.70 -13.09 -17.60
N GLN A 580 -16.41 -12.86 -17.86
CA GLN A 580 -15.92 -12.34 -19.13
C GLN A 580 -14.89 -13.24 -19.79
N TYR A 581 -13.92 -13.75 -19.02
CA TYR A 581 -12.88 -14.65 -19.52
C TYR A 581 -12.23 -15.41 -18.37
N VAL A 582 -11.48 -16.45 -18.69
CA VAL A 582 -10.68 -17.22 -17.73
C VAL A 582 -9.23 -16.77 -17.84
N LEU A 583 -8.67 -16.29 -16.73
CA LEU A 583 -7.28 -15.87 -16.65
C LEU A 583 -6.40 -17.06 -16.30
N ARG A 584 -5.40 -17.34 -17.13
CA ARG A 584 -4.30 -18.26 -16.79
C ARG A 584 -3.36 -17.58 -15.79
N LEU A 585 -3.19 -18.21 -14.64
CA LEU A 585 -2.32 -17.73 -13.58
C LEU A 585 -0.92 -18.37 -13.66
N PRO A 586 0.13 -17.61 -13.32
CA PRO A 586 1.49 -18.13 -13.30
C PRO A 586 1.72 -19.14 -12.18
N GLY A 587 2.65 -20.08 -12.43
CA GLY A 587 3.19 -20.97 -11.41
C GLY A 587 4.37 -20.36 -10.63
N PRO A 588 4.86 -21.08 -9.60
CA PRO A 588 6.04 -20.71 -8.81
C PRO A 588 7.29 -20.51 -9.69
N GLY A 589 8.17 -19.60 -9.28
CA GLY A 589 9.43 -19.36 -9.99
C GLY A 589 10.37 -18.40 -9.28
N TRP A 590 11.65 -18.45 -9.64
CA TRP A 590 12.70 -17.56 -9.14
C TRP A 590 12.62 -16.09 -9.58
N PRO A 591 12.10 -15.72 -10.78
CA PRO A 591 12.18 -14.36 -11.24
C PRO A 591 11.62 -13.28 -10.28
N PRO A 592 10.45 -13.45 -9.62
CA PRO A 592 9.96 -12.46 -8.65
C PRO A 592 10.91 -12.25 -7.46
N VAL A 593 11.49 -13.34 -6.93
CA VAL A 593 12.41 -13.32 -5.79
C VAL A 593 13.70 -12.60 -6.14
N LEU A 594 14.31 -12.97 -7.27
CA LEU A 594 15.55 -12.36 -7.74
C LEU A 594 15.35 -10.93 -8.23
N ALA A 595 14.17 -10.61 -8.78
CA ALA A 595 13.81 -9.25 -9.12
C ALA A 595 13.74 -8.38 -7.86
N ALA A 596 13.08 -8.86 -6.79
CA ALA A 596 13.00 -8.17 -5.52
C ALA A 596 14.37 -7.96 -4.85
N LEU A 597 15.22 -9.00 -4.86
CA LEU A 597 16.61 -8.90 -4.38
C LEU A 597 17.41 -7.88 -5.21
N GLY A 598 17.24 -7.89 -6.53
CA GLY A 598 17.79 -6.90 -7.45
C GLY A 598 17.36 -5.47 -7.10
N THR A 599 16.06 -5.24 -6.92
CA THR A 599 15.52 -3.92 -6.58
C THR A 599 16.03 -3.44 -5.23
N ALA A 600 15.96 -4.28 -4.19
CA ALA A 600 16.43 -3.93 -2.86
C ALA A 600 17.95 -3.64 -2.87
N GLY A 601 18.75 -4.50 -3.52
CA GLY A 601 20.19 -4.29 -3.67
C GLY A 601 20.53 -3.01 -4.42
N PHE A 602 19.78 -2.66 -5.47
CA PHE A 602 19.98 -1.40 -6.20
C PHE A 602 19.83 -0.18 -5.27
N PHE A 603 18.71 -0.06 -4.55
CA PHE A 603 18.46 1.10 -3.69
C PHE A 603 19.35 1.13 -2.45
N LEU A 604 19.52 -0.01 -1.77
CA LEU A 604 20.27 -0.08 -0.51
C LEU A 604 21.78 0.08 -0.71
N LEU A 605 22.34 -0.27 -1.86
CA LEU A 605 23.78 -0.07 -2.12
C LEU A 605 24.10 1.36 -2.54
N LEU A 606 23.12 2.12 -3.05
CA LEU A 606 23.28 3.54 -3.36
C LEU A 606 23.48 4.39 -2.10
N THR A 607 22.88 4.00 -0.96
CA THR A 607 23.02 4.73 0.33
C THR A 607 24.47 4.77 0.82
N VAL A 608 25.22 3.71 0.55
CA VAL A 608 26.66 3.59 0.87
C VAL A 608 27.56 3.88 -0.34
N LYS A 609 26.99 4.47 -1.39
CA LYS A 609 27.67 4.91 -2.61
C LYS A 609 28.39 3.81 -3.40
N LEU A 610 27.93 2.55 -3.30
CA LEU A 610 28.46 1.41 -4.05
C LEU A 610 27.81 1.29 -5.43
N MET A 611 28.16 2.21 -6.33
CA MET A 611 27.49 2.41 -7.63
C MET A 611 27.55 1.19 -8.57
N VAL A 612 28.72 0.56 -8.71
CA VAL A 612 28.88 -0.59 -9.62
C VAL A 612 28.08 -1.80 -9.13
N PRO A 613 28.19 -2.24 -7.85
CA PRO A 613 27.31 -3.25 -7.30
C PRO A 613 25.83 -2.89 -7.44
N ALA A 614 25.42 -1.66 -7.10
CA ALA A 614 24.04 -1.21 -7.25
C ALA A 614 23.54 -1.40 -8.69
N ALA A 615 24.31 -0.97 -9.70
CA ALA A 615 23.98 -1.13 -11.11
C ALA A 615 23.82 -2.61 -11.52
N LEU A 616 24.66 -3.51 -11.00
CA LEU A 616 24.54 -4.96 -11.25
C LEU A 616 23.24 -5.54 -10.66
N PHE A 617 22.87 -5.12 -9.44
CA PHE A 617 21.60 -5.49 -8.83
C PHE A 617 20.39 -4.92 -9.60
N GLY A 618 20.50 -3.68 -10.09
CA GLY A 618 19.48 -3.08 -10.98
C GLY A 618 19.34 -3.85 -12.30
N ALA A 619 20.45 -4.26 -12.91
CA ALA A 619 20.43 -5.09 -14.11
C ALA A 619 19.82 -6.47 -13.86
N LEU A 620 20.12 -7.09 -12.69
CA LEU A 620 19.47 -8.32 -12.26
C LEU A 620 17.95 -8.14 -12.12
N ALA A 621 17.51 -7.04 -11.49
CA ALA A 621 16.09 -6.73 -11.32
C ALA A 621 15.37 -6.67 -12.67
N LEU A 622 15.89 -5.86 -13.59
CA LEU A 622 15.34 -5.69 -14.93
C LEU A 622 15.34 -7.00 -15.72
N ALA A 623 16.45 -7.75 -15.72
CA ALA A 623 16.54 -9.03 -16.41
C ALA A 623 15.50 -10.04 -15.92
N MET A 624 15.28 -10.11 -14.60
CA MET A 624 14.31 -11.03 -14.00
C MET A 624 12.86 -10.60 -14.24
N ILE A 625 12.57 -9.30 -14.21
CA ILE A 625 11.24 -8.77 -14.59
C ILE A 625 10.96 -9.09 -16.07
N LEU A 626 11.90 -8.82 -16.98
CA LEU A 626 11.76 -9.13 -18.40
C LEU A 626 11.58 -10.63 -18.64
N ARG A 627 12.34 -11.48 -17.92
CA ARG A 627 12.20 -12.94 -17.97
C ARG A 627 10.81 -13.38 -17.51
N TRP A 628 10.26 -12.78 -16.46
CA TRP A 628 8.90 -13.11 -16.03
C TRP A 628 7.87 -12.66 -17.07
N LEU A 629 8.05 -11.46 -17.65
CA LEU A 629 7.07 -10.80 -18.52
C LEU A 629 6.99 -11.50 -19.87
N TRP A 630 8.08 -12.13 -20.29
CA TRP A 630 8.17 -12.84 -21.56
C TRP A 630 7.07 -13.90 -21.76
N ASP A 631 6.57 -14.45 -20.65
CA ASP A 631 5.54 -15.50 -20.62
C ASP A 631 4.18 -15.01 -20.06
N ALA A 632 3.99 -13.69 -19.84
CA ALA A 632 2.79 -13.15 -19.17
C ALA A 632 1.55 -12.98 -20.08
N ASP A 633 1.73 -12.99 -21.40
CA ASP A 633 0.65 -12.90 -22.41
C ASP A 633 0.80 -14.08 -23.40
N PRO A 634 0.51 -15.32 -22.94
CA PRO A 634 0.65 -16.53 -23.74
C PRO A 634 -0.39 -16.59 -24.87
N ALA A 635 -0.12 -17.39 -25.91
CA ALA A 635 -1.15 -17.69 -26.89
C ALA A 635 -2.29 -18.47 -26.23
N PRO A 636 -3.55 -18.22 -26.62
CA PRO A 636 -4.64 -19.06 -26.14
C PRO A 636 -4.44 -20.47 -26.68
N ASP A 637 -4.11 -21.43 -25.80
CA ASP A 637 -4.02 -22.86 -26.12
C ASP A 637 -5.40 -23.40 -26.57
N GLN A 638 -6.49 -22.75 -26.11
CA GLN A 638 -7.88 -22.99 -26.50
C GLN A 638 -8.59 -21.65 -26.71
N ALA A 639 -9.39 -21.54 -27.78
CA ALA A 639 -10.13 -20.31 -28.08
C ALA A 639 -11.18 -19.97 -27.00
N ALA A 640 -11.87 -20.98 -26.48
CA ALA A 640 -12.82 -20.85 -25.38
C ALA A 640 -12.95 -22.14 -24.56
N VAL A 641 -13.06 -21.97 -23.25
CA VAL A 641 -13.16 -23.04 -22.24
C VAL A 641 -14.58 -23.07 -21.69
N ASP A 642 -15.14 -24.27 -21.54
CA ASP A 642 -16.39 -24.46 -20.80
C ASP A 642 -16.14 -24.31 -19.30
N VAL A 643 -16.82 -23.34 -18.68
CA VAL A 643 -16.76 -23.11 -17.24
C VAL A 643 -17.99 -23.66 -16.51
N GLY A 644 -18.94 -24.29 -17.21
CA GLY A 644 -20.21 -24.78 -16.68
C GLY A 644 -21.41 -23.89 -17.04
N GLY A 645 -22.61 -24.46 -16.93
CA GLY A 645 -23.87 -23.76 -17.14
C GLY A 645 -24.10 -23.31 -18.57
N GLY A 646 -23.52 -24.03 -19.56
CA GLY A 646 -23.55 -23.67 -20.98
C GLY A 646 -22.66 -22.47 -21.35
N LEU A 647 -21.84 -21.98 -20.41
CA LEU A 647 -21.01 -20.80 -20.62
C LEU A 647 -19.60 -21.19 -21.07
N ARG A 648 -19.24 -20.83 -22.31
CA ARG A 648 -17.87 -20.94 -22.82
C ARG A 648 -17.21 -19.57 -22.86
N LEU A 649 -16.09 -19.44 -22.15
CA LEU A 649 -15.37 -18.18 -21.97
C LEU A 649 -14.00 -18.21 -22.66
N PRO A 650 -13.55 -17.09 -23.25
CA PRO A 650 -12.23 -17.01 -23.84
C PRO A 650 -11.12 -17.12 -22.77
N MET A 651 -9.92 -17.54 -23.18
CA MET A 651 -8.72 -17.60 -22.32
C MET A 651 -7.80 -16.38 -22.49
N SER A 652 -8.18 -15.42 -23.33
CA SER A 652 -7.44 -14.20 -23.60
C SER A 652 -8.39 -13.01 -23.67
N CYS A 653 -7.96 -11.86 -23.17
CA CYS A 653 -8.72 -10.61 -23.22
C CYS A 653 -7.81 -9.44 -23.59
N THR A 654 -8.35 -8.42 -24.26
CA THR A 654 -7.58 -7.28 -24.78
C THR A 654 -8.34 -5.97 -24.55
N GLY A 655 -7.65 -4.84 -24.60
CA GLY A 655 -8.26 -3.52 -24.34
C GLY A 655 -8.80 -3.36 -22.91
N SER A 656 -9.83 -2.53 -22.76
CA SER A 656 -10.41 -2.11 -21.47
C SER A 656 -11.10 -3.22 -20.67
N SER A 657 -11.34 -4.38 -21.28
CA SER A 657 -11.83 -5.57 -20.60
C SER A 657 -10.71 -6.40 -19.96
N SER A 658 -9.44 -6.15 -20.29
CA SER A 658 -8.29 -6.86 -19.70
C SER A 658 -8.02 -6.38 -18.27
N HIS A 659 -7.69 -7.33 -17.38
CA HIS A 659 -7.23 -7.03 -16.02
C HIS A 659 -5.93 -6.20 -16.04
N SER A 660 -5.03 -6.47 -17.00
CA SER A 660 -3.77 -5.73 -17.13
C SER A 660 -3.96 -4.27 -17.52
N TRP A 661 -5.00 -3.98 -18.32
CA TRP A 661 -5.31 -2.60 -18.71
C TRP A 661 -5.77 -1.77 -17.51
N TRP A 662 -6.58 -2.36 -16.64
CA TRP A 662 -7.00 -1.72 -15.38
C TRP A 662 -5.81 -1.45 -14.46
N ALA A 663 -4.91 -2.42 -14.31
CA ALA A 663 -3.66 -2.21 -13.56
C ALA A 663 -2.83 -1.06 -14.14
N MET A 664 -2.77 -0.92 -15.46
CA MET A 664 -2.06 0.19 -16.09
C MET A 664 -2.72 1.55 -15.88
N VAL A 665 -4.05 1.63 -15.88
CA VAL A 665 -4.77 2.87 -15.55
C VAL A 665 -4.47 3.28 -14.11
N MET A 666 -4.47 2.33 -13.17
CA MET A 666 -4.13 2.61 -11.78
C MET A 666 -2.66 3.04 -11.63
N LEU A 667 -1.73 2.43 -12.35
CA LEU A 667 -0.33 2.90 -12.37
C LEU A 667 -0.21 4.31 -12.97
N ILE A 668 -1.01 4.67 -13.98
CA ILE A 668 -1.07 6.05 -14.48
C ILE A 668 -1.56 7.01 -13.40
N MET A 669 -2.52 6.61 -12.56
CA MET A 669 -2.95 7.44 -11.44
C MET A 669 -1.80 7.68 -10.46
N VAL A 670 -0.99 6.66 -10.15
CA VAL A 670 0.24 6.81 -9.36
C VAL A 670 1.18 7.83 -10.01
N CYS A 671 1.50 7.67 -11.30
CA CYS A 671 2.37 8.60 -12.00
C CYS A 671 1.79 10.03 -12.03
N ALA A 672 0.48 10.17 -12.21
CA ALA A 672 -0.22 11.45 -12.21
C ALA A 672 -0.12 12.13 -10.84
N SER A 673 -0.23 11.39 -9.75
CA SER A 673 -0.01 11.91 -8.41
C SER A 673 1.44 12.32 -8.18
N ILE A 674 2.44 11.57 -8.66
CA ILE A 674 3.87 11.98 -8.60
C ILE A 674 4.04 13.33 -9.32
N PHE A 675 3.50 13.44 -10.54
CA PHE A 675 3.58 14.67 -11.31
C PHE A 675 2.84 15.83 -10.63
N ALA A 676 1.66 15.60 -10.07
CA ALA A 676 0.89 16.60 -9.33
C ALA A 676 1.64 17.09 -8.08
N SER A 677 2.32 16.21 -7.34
CA SER A 677 3.16 16.57 -6.20
C SER A 677 4.38 17.40 -6.61
N LEU A 678 5.01 17.12 -7.76
CA LEU A 678 6.09 17.96 -8.31
C LEU A 678 5.58 19.32 -8.78
N LEU A 679 4.42 19.38 -9.43
CA LEU A 679 3.79 20.65 -9.79
C LEU A 679 3.43 21.45 -8.54
N PHE A 680 2.90 20.81 -7.51
CA PHE A 680 2.66 21.43 -6.21
C PHE A 680 3.96 22.01 -5.65
N ALA A 681 5.07 21.25 -5.66
CA ALA A 681 6.36 21.74 -5.20
C ALA A 681 6.84 22.97 -5.98
N TYR A 682 6.73 22.93 -7.32
CA TYR A 682 7.08 24.04 -8.20
C TYR A 682 6.28 25.32 -7.88
N PHE A 683 4.94 25.22 -7.79
CA PHE A 683 4.09 26.37 -7.48
C PHE A 683 4.21 26.83 -6.02
N PHE A 684 4.46 25.92 -5.09
CA PHE A 684 4.73 26.26 -3.70
C PHE A 684 5.99 27.12 -3.60
N LEU A 685 7.10 26.68 -4.20
CA LEU A 685 8.37 27.42 -4.22
C LEU A 685 8.23 28.80 -4.90
N TRP A 686 7.42 28.89 -5.95
CA TRP A 686 7.05 30.18 -6.55
C TRP A 686 6.32 31.11 -5.59
N THR A 687 5.42 30.56 -4.77
CA THR A 687 4.60 31.35 -3.85
C THR A 687 5.42 31.86 -2.66
N VAL A 688 6.37 31.07 -2.16
CA VAL A 688 7.14 31.40 -0.95
C VAL A 688 8.42 32.21 -1.21
N SER A 689 8.98 32.11 -2.42
CA SER A 689 10.19 32.85 -2.81
C SER A 689 10.08 33.38 -4.24
N PRO A 690 9.07 34.21 -4.56
CA PRO A 690 8.87 34.73 -5.92
C PRO A 690 10.08 35.51 -6.46
N GLU A 691 10.86 36.15 -5.59
CA GLU A 691 12.09 36.88 -5.93
C GLU A 691 13.23 35.98 -6.44
N ALA A 692 13.19 34.68 -6.16
CA ALA A 692 14.18 33.71 -6.66
C ALA A 692 13.86 33.23 -8.09
N TRP A 693 12.76 33.70 -8.69
CA TRP A 693 12.30 33.32 -10.02
C TRP A 693 12.73 34.34 -11.07
N PRO A 694 13.13 33.89 -12.27
CA PRO A 694 13.65 34.79 -13.29
C PRO A 694 12.55 35.64 -13.93
N ASP A 695 12.91 36.86 -14.33
CA ASP A 695 12.07 37.71 -15.20
C ASP A 695 11.82 37.02 -16.56
N ALA A 696 10.69 37.30 -17.23
CA ALA A 696 10.24 36.57 -18.43
C ALA A 696 11.19 36.64 -19.65
N GLY A 697 12.18 37.53 -19.63
CA GLY A 697 13.06 37.89 -20.75
C GLY A 697 13.78 36.72 -21.48
N PRO A 698 14.39 35.73 -20.81
CA PRO A 698 15.13 34.64 -21.46
C PRO A 698 14.24 33.51 -22.05
N PHE A 699 12.98 33.44 -21.63
CA PHE A 699 12.08 32.31 -21.88
C PHE A 699 11.08 32.55 -23.03
N GLY A 700 10.96 33.78 -23.54
CA GLY A 700 9.86 34.28 -24.38
C GLY A 700 9.63 33.70 -25.79
N ALA A 701 10.35 32.66 -26.21
CA ALA A 701 10.16 32.07 -27.53
C ALA A 701 9.13 30.93 -27.51
N TRP A 702 7.87 31.23 -27.86
CA TRP A 702 6.79 30.23 -28.03
C TRP A 702 7.16 29.06 -28.97
N SER A 703 8.14 29.26 -29.87
CA SER A 703 8.66 28.21 -30.74
C SER A 703 9.26 27.01 -29.99
N ARG A 704 9.71 27.20 -28.74
CA ARG A 704 10.27 26.13 -27.90
C ARG A 704 9.21 25.14 -27.44
N PRO A 705 8.18 25.55 -26.65
CA PRO A 705 7.13 24.65 -26.21
C PRO A 705 6.32 24.07 -27.38
N LEU A 706 6.14 24.83 -28.47
CA LEU A 706 5.48 24.34 -29.67
C LEU A 706 6.27 23.20 -30.35
N GLY A 707 7.60 23.35 -30.48
CA GLY A 707 8.45 22.31 -31.08
C GLY A 707 8.47 21.03 -30.25
N SER A 708 8.61 21.13 -28.93
CA SER A 708 8.55 19.97 -28.02
C SER A 708 7.16 19.32 -28.05
N SER A 709 6.09 20.11 -28.09
CA SER A 709 4.72 19.62 -28.24
C SER A 709 4.51 18.85 -29.54
N ALA A 710 5.04 19.35 -30.66
CA ALA A 710 4.95 18.68 -31.96
C ALA A 710 5.62 17.30 -31.95
N LEU A 711 6.81 17.19 -31.34
CA LEU A 711 7.52 15.91 -31.20
C LEU A 711 6.76 14.91 -30.32
N LEU A 712 6.19 15.38 -29.19
CA LEU A 712 5.37 14.57 -28.29
C LEU A 712 4.11 14.02 -29.01
N ILE A 713 3.40 14.89 -29.73
CA ILE A 713 2.21 14.51 -30.51
C ILE A 713 2.59 13.53 -31.63
N ALA A 714 3.70 13.76 -32.33
CA ALA A 714 4.21 12.84 -33.34
C ALA A 714 4.53 11.46 -32.74
N GLY A 715 5.16 11.41 -31.57
CA GLY A 715 5.41 10.16 -30.84
C GLY A 715 4.12 9.41 -30.50
N SER A 716 3.10 10.13 -30.04
CA SER A 716 1.76 9.56 -29.79
C SER A 716 1.11 9.02 -31.06
N ALA A 717 1.26 9.73 -32.19
CA ALA A 717 0.74 9.31 -33.49
C ALA A 717 1.41 8.00 -33.98
N CYS A 718 2.71 7.81 -33.73
CA CYS A 718 3.41 6.55 -34.02
C CYS A 718 2.79 5.35 -33.29
N ILE A 719 2.46 5.52 -32.00
CA ILE A 719 1.78 4.50 -31.19
C ILE A 719 0.35 4.28 -31.67
N TRP A 720 -0.40 5.34 -31.94
CA TRP A 720 -1.76 5.18 -32.46
C TRP A 720 -1.79 4.42 -33.80
N ALA A 721 -0.86 4.77 -34.72
CA ALA A 721 -0.70 4.08 -35.99
C ALA A 721 -0.30 2.60 -35.80
N GLY A 722 0.58 2.31 -34.83
CA GLY A 722 0.96 0.95 -34.47
C GLY A 722 -0.20 0.11 -33.94
N SER A 723 -1.08 0.69 -33.13
CA SER A 723 -2.30 0.01 -32.67
C SER A 723 -3.19 -0.39 -33.85
N ARG A 724 -3.36 0.51 -34.83
CA ARG A 724 -4.15 0.25 -36.04
C ARG A 724 -3.49 -0.80 -36.94
N ALA A 725 -2.17 -0.77 -37.08
CA ALA A 725 -1.42 -1.75 -37.85
C ALA A 725 -1.48 -3.16 -37.22
N LEU A 726 -1.33 -3.25 -35.89
CA LEU A 726 -1.40 -4.51 -35.14
C LEU A 726 -2.80 -5.15 -35.24
N ARG A 727 -3.87 -4.35 -35.16
CA ARG A 727 -5.25 -4.83 -35.39
C ARG A 727 -5.44 -5.44 -36.77
N ARG A 728 -4.69 -4.97 -37.77
CA ARG A 728 -4.69 -5.49 -39.15
C ARG A 728 -3.65 -6.60 -39.37
N GLY A 729 -3.00 -7.11 -38.31
CA GLY A 729 -1.97 -8.14 -38.39
C GLY A 729 -0.61 -7.67 -38.93
N ARG A 730 -0.42 -6.37 -39.19
CA ARG A 730 0.79 -5.81 -39.80
C ARG A 730 1.83 -5.48 -38.73
N GLN A 731 2.65 -6.46 -38.36
CA GLN A 731 3.66 -6.30 -37.31
C GLN A 731 4.91 -5.52 -37.74
N SER A 732 5.18 -5.41 -39.04
CA SER A 732 6.36 -4.71 -39.58
C SER A 732 6.41 -3.25 -39.15
N TRP A 733 5.27 -2.55 -39.14
CA TRP A 733 5.19 -1.16 -38.68
C TRP A 733 5.66 -1.00 -37.23
N LEU A 734 5.39 -1.98 -36.37
CA LEU A 734 5.78 -1.91 -34.95
C LEU A 734 7.30 -1.89 -34.79
N ARG A 735 8.03 -2.55 -35.69
CA ARG A 735 9.49 -2.67 -35.65
C ARG A 735 10.20 -1.36 -36.03
N VAL A 736 9.49 -0.42 -36.65
CA VAL A 736 10.01 0.89 -37.04
C VAL A 736 9.35 2.00 -36.21
N GLY A 737 8.03 1.96 -36.07
CA GLY A 737 7.24 2.99 -35.39
C GLY A 737 7.47 3.06 -33.88
N LEU A 738 7.70 1.94 -33.20
CA LEU A 738 8.02 1.95 -31.76
C LEU A 738 9.42 2.57 -31.51
N PRO A 739 10.51 2.11 -32.17
CA PRO A 739 11.82 2.77 -32.03
C PRO A 739 11.82 4.24 -32.44
N ALA A 740 11.13 4.61 -33.53
CA ALA A 740 11.01 6.00 -33.95
C ALA A 740 10.28 6.85 -32.88
N GLY A 741 9.21 6.31 -32.30
CA GLY A 741 8.56 6.93 -31.14
C GLY A 741 9.51 7.14 -29.97
N CYS A 742 10.37 6.14 -29.66
CA CYS A 742 11.31 6.25 -28.54
C CYS A 742 12.31 7.38 -28.78
N ALA A 743 12.82 7.48 -30.02
CA ALA A 743 13.71 8.56 -30.41
C ALA A 743 13.04 9.94 -30.28
N LEU A 744 11.76 10.06 -30.64
CA LEU A 744 11.00 11.30 -30.48
C LEU A 744 10.83 11.70 -29.01
N LEU A 745 10.46 10.77 -28.12
CA LEU A 745 10.35 11.08 -26.69
C LEU A 745 11.71 11.44 -26.09
N ALA A 746 12.78 10.71 -26.43
CA ALA A 746 14.13 11.01 -25.97
C ALA A 746 14.62 12.38 -26.48
N ALA A 747 14.29 12.73 -27.72
CA ALA A 747 14.62 14.03 -28.30
C ALA A 747 13.94 15.18 -27.55
N VAL A 748 12.71 15.00 -27.05
CA VAL A 748 12.02 16.00 -26.23
C VAL A 748 12.77 16.21 -24.92
N VAL A 749 13.10 15.15 -24.18
CA VAL A 749 13.85 15.26 -22.91
C VAL A 749 15.19 15.96 -23.13
N ALA A 750 15.94 15.55 -24.16
CA ALA A 750 17.22 16.17 -24.51
C ALA A 750 17.05 17.65 -24.88
N ARG A 751 16.04 17.99 -25.68
CA ARG A 751 15.73 19.37 -26.07
C ARG A 751 15.39 20.24 -24.87
N GLU A 752 14.55 19.76 -23.95
CA GLU A 752 14.18 20.50 -22.73
C GLU A 752 15.37 20.71 -21.80
N MET A 753 16.15 19.65 -21.57
CA MET A 753 17.38 19.71 -20.78
C MET A 753 18.38 20.72 -21.36
N LEU A 754 18.67 20.61 -22.66
CA LEU A 754 19.60 21.50 -23.35
C LEU A 754 19.08 22.94 -23.39
N ALA A 755 17.78 23.16 -23.59
CA ALA A 755 17.21 24.51 -23.63
C ALA A 755 17.46 25.27 -22.33
N HIS A 756 17.12 24.68 -21.18
CA HIS A 756 17.34 25.28 -19.86
C HIS A 756 18.83 25.42 -19.55
N TRP A 757 19.65 24.44 -19.94
CA TRP A 757 21.10 24.53 -19.77
C TRP A 757 21.72 25.69 -20.55
N HIS A 758 21.33 25.90 -21.81
CA HIS A 758 21.83 27.00 -22.65
C HIS A 758 21.31 28.37 -22.21
N MET A 759 20.16 28.43 -21.53
CA MET A 759 19.66 29.66 -20.88
C MET A 759 20.42 30.02 -19.60
N GLY A 760 21.42 29.21 -19.20
CA GLY A 760 22.25 29.48 -18.03
C GLY A 760 21.73 28.90 -16.73
N LEU A 761 20.56 28.24 -16.71
CA LEU A 761 20.07 27.60 -15.49
C LEU A 761 20.94 26.41 -15.12
N ARG A 762 21.44 26.37 -13.89
CA ARG A 762 22.01 25.15 -13.29
C ARG A 762 21.12 24.70 -12.12
N PRO A 763 20.88 23.38 -11.99
CA PRO A 763 19.97 22.87 -10.96
C PRO A 763 20.45 23.17 -9.52
N GLN A 764 21.73 23.48 -9.32
CA GLN A 764 22.30 23.85 -8.02
C GLN A 764 22.17 25.33 -7.66
N ASP A 765 21.83 26.20 -8.62
CA ASP A 765 21.88 27.65 -8.41
C ASP A 765 20.72 28.15 -7.55
N SER A 766 19.50 27.66 -7.81
CA SER A 766 18.30 28.05 -7.09
C SER A 766 17.28 26.91 -7.01
N ALA A 767 16.33 27.02 -6.08
CA ALA A 767 15.23 26.07 -5.92
C ALA A 767 14.31 26.03 -7.16
N TYR A 768 14.13 27.18 -7.83
CA TYR A 768 13.45 27.25 -9.12
C TYR A 768 14.15 26.35 -10.16
N ALA A 769 15.46 26.52 -10.35
CA ALA A 769 16.20 25.69 -11.29
C ALA A 769 16.10 24.21 -10.90
N ALA A 770 16.28 23.87 -9.62
CA ALA A 770 16.11 22.51 -9.12
C ALA A 770 14.74 21.92 -9.48
N ALA A 771 13.65 22.68 -9.29
CA ALA A 771 12.28 22.26 -9.61
C ALA A 771 12.06 22.05 -11.11
N VAL A 772 12.62 22.91 -11.96
CA VAL A 772 12.61 22.75 -13.43
C VAL A 772 13.26 21.42 -13.82
N TYR A 773 14.47 21.16 -13.34
CA TYR A 773 15.20 19.93 -13.65
C TYR A 773 14.55 18.68 -13.02
N ALA A 774 13.85 18.80 -11.89
CA ALA A 774 13.06 17.70 -11.33
C ALA A 774 11.88 17.30 -12.23
N ILE A 775 11.15 18.28 -12.78
CA ILE A 775 10.04 18.04 -13.72
C ILE A 775 10.55 17.42 -15.03
N ILE A 776 11.66 17.95 -15.58
CA ILE A 776 12.32 17.37 -16.77
C ILE A 776 12.82 15.95 -16.46
N GLY A 777 13.38 15.73 -15.27
CA GLY A 777 13.85 14.44 -14.78
C GLY A 777 12.72 13.40 -14.75
N LEU A 778 11.54 13.76 -14.23
CA LEU A 778 10.37 12.88 -14.26
C LEU A 778 9.97 12.51 -15.69
N GLN A 779 9.93 13.48 -16.61
CA GLN A 779 9.68 13.21 -18.03
C GLN A 779 10.71 12.24 -18.60
N GLY A 780 11.98 12.37 -18.21
CA GLY A 780 13.06 11.44 -18.55
C GLY A 780 12.81 10.02 -18.04
N VAL A 781 12.42 9.87 -16.77
CA VAL A 781 12.11 8.57 -16.15
C VAL A 781 10.91 7.90 -16.85
N LEU A 782 9.82 8.63 -17.10
CA LEU A 782 8.68 8.08 -17.83
C LEU A 782 9.03 7.73 -19.27
N THR A 783 9.85 8.55 -19.94
CA THR A 783 10.37 8.26 -21.28
C THR A 783 11.19 6.97 -21.28
N LEU A 784 12.05 6.76 -20.28
CA LEU A 784 12.82 5.53 -20.13
C LEU A 784 11.92 4.31 -19.87
N ALA A 785 10.90 4.45 -19.02
CA ALA A 785 9.93 3.40 -18.77
C ALA A 785 9.13 3.04 -20.04
N ALA A 786 8.59 4.03 -20.74
CA ALA A 786 7.86 3.86 -21.99
C ALA A 786 8.76 3.26 -23.08
N ALA A 787 10.00 3.71 -23.20
CA ALA A 787 10.98 3.15 -24.13
C ALA A 787 11.32 1.70 -23.81
N SER A 788 11.50 1.36 -22.54
CA SER A 788 11.77 -0.02 -22.09
C SER A 788 10.61 -0.95 -22.43
N MET A 789 9.37 -0.51 -22.20
CA MET A 789 8.16 -1.25 -22.58
C MET A 789 8.01 -1.38 -24.10
N ALA A 790 8.34 -0.33 -24.86
CA ALA A 790 8.32 -0.34 -26.32
C ALA A 790 9.40 -1.26 -26.91
N LEU A 791 10.60 -1.29 -26.35
CA LEU A 791 11.67 -2.22 -26.72
C LEU A 791 11.26 -3.66 -26.44
N PHE A 792 10.68 -3.93 -25.26
CA PHE A 792 10.14 -5.24 -24.92
C PHE A 792 9.03 -5.68 -25.89
N THR A 793 8.11 -4.77 -26.21
CA THR A 793 7.01 -5.01 -27.16
C THR A 793 7.54 -5.27 -28.57
N THR A 794 8.57 -4.53 -28.98
CA THR A 794 9.27 -4.74 -30.25
C THR A 794 9.94 -6.12 -30.27
N ALA A 795 10.64 -6.50 -29.20
CA ALA A 795 11.26 -7.82 -29.09
C ALA A 795 10.22 -8.96 -29.19
N ARG A 796 9.05 -8.80 -28.56
CA ARG A 796 7.95 -9.78 -28.71
C ARG A 796 7.40 -9.84 -30.15
N SER A 797 7.37 -8.72 -30.87
CA SER A 797 7.02 -8.66 -32.30
C SER A 797 8.03 -9.41 -33.18
N TRP A 798 9.33 -9.26 -32.90
CA TRP A 798 10.38 -10.03 -33.59
C TRP A 798 10.30 -11.53 -33.30
N ALA A 799 10.00 -11.90 -32.06
CA ALA A 799 9.85 -13.30 -31.64
C ALA A 799 8.52 -13.95 -32.04
N GLY A 800 7.65 -13.26 -32.82
CA GLY A 800 6.33 -13.78 -33.20
C GLY A 800 5.38 -14.02 -32.02
N ARG A 801 5.64 -13.38 -30.87
CA ARG A 801 4.83 -13.47 -29.64
C ARG A 801 3.80 -12.34 -29.51
N LEU A 802 3.73 -11.45 -30.49
CA LEU A 802 2.74 -10.39 -30.58
C LEU A 802 1.73 -10.71 -31.70
N GLY A 803 0.48 -10.30 -31.56
CA GLY A 803 -0.53 -10.45 -32.61
C GLY A 803 -1.88 -9.86 -32.20
N PRO A 804 -2.90 -9.90 -33.08
CA PRO A 804 -4.22 -9.33 -32.79
C PRO A 804 -4.86 -9.92 -31.52
N ALA A 805 -4.68 -11.22 -31.28
CA ALA A 805 -5.17 -11.94 -30.08
C ALA A 805 -4.24 -11.84 -28.85
N ARG A 806 -2.95 -11.50 -29.05
CA ARG A 806 -1.91 -11.33 -28.02
C ARG A 806 -1.38 -9.90 -28.04
N ARG A 807 -2.26 -8.95 -27.73
CA ARG A 807 -1.95 -7.51 -27.81
C ARG A 807 -1.85 -6.83 -26.45
N ALA A 808 -2.04 -7.54 -25.33
CA ALA A 808 -2.07 -6.95 -24.00
C ALA A 808 -0.78 -6.16 -23.69
N CYS A 809 0.38 -6.71 -24.07
CA CYS A 809 1.67 -6.03 -23.94
C CYS A 809 1.73 -4.69 -24.70
N TYR A 810 1.21 -4.65 -25.93
CA TYR A 810 1.15 -3.43 -26.73
C TYR A 810 0.15 -2.43 -26.15
N ASP A 811 -1.04 -2.90 -25.75
CA ASP A 811 -2.08 -2.06 -25.16
C ASP A 811 -1.59 -1.39 -23.87
N ASN A 812 -0.92 -2.14 -22.99
CA ASN A 812 -0.33 -1.60 -21.77
C ASN A 812 0.77 -0.56 -22.06
N THR A 813 1.63 -0.84 -23.05
CA THR A 813 2.68 0.12 -23.49
C THR A 813 2.06 1.40 -24.04
N SER A 814 1.02 1.27 -24.87
CA SER A 814 0.31 2.40 -25.46
C SER A 814 -0.33 3.29 -24.39
N VAL A 815 -0.92 2.70 -23.35
CA VAL A 815 -1.53 3.43 -22.24
C VAL A 815 -0.51 4.30 -21.51
N LEU A 816 0.63 3.74 -21.06
CA LEU A 816 1.69 4.53 -20.42
C LEU A 816 2.28 5.59 -21.36
N TRP A 817 2.43 5.27 -22.64
CA TRP A 817 2.98 6.18 -23.63
C TRP A 817 2.13 7.42 -23.83
N HIS A 818 0.82 7.25 -24.00
CA HIS A 818 -0.10 8.38 -24.17
C HIS A 818 -0.11 9.26 -22.93
N TYR A 819 -0.03 8.67 -21.73
CA TYR A 819 0.15 9.44 -20.51
C TYR A 819 1.47 10.21 -20.48
N THR A 820 2.59 9.58 -20.83
CA THR A 820 3.92 10.23 -20.90
C THR A 820 3.93 11.43 -21.86
N VAL A 821 3.16 11.33 -22.95
CA VAL A 821 2.94 12.45 -23.89
C VAL A 821 2.12 13.56 -23.24
N VAL A 822 0.97 13.25 -22.63
CA VAL A 822 0.11 14.25 -21.98
C VAL A 822 0.83 14.96 -20.83
N GLN A 823 1.51 14.20 -19.97
CA GLN A 823 2.32 14.76 -18.88
C GLN A 823 3.46 15.63 -19.43
N GLY A 824 4.12 15.20 -20.49
CA GLY A 824 5.17 15.99 -21.15
C GLY A 824 4.65 17.29 -21.75
N LEU A 825 3.45 17.29 -22.33
CA LEU A 825 2.80 18.50 -22.84
C LEU A 825 2.55 19.48 -21.70
N ILE A 826 1.90 19.03 -20.62
CA ILE A 826 1.62 19.88 -19.46
C ILE A 826 2.93 20.42 -18.85
N ALA A 827 3.92 19.56 -18.64
CA ALA A 827 5.23 19.95 -18.11
C ALA A 827 5.89 21.03 -18.97
N THR A 828 5.93 20.84 -20.30
CA THR A 828 6.50 21.81 -21.24
C THR A 828 5.80 23.16 -21.15
N TRP A 829 4.46 23.17 -21.09
CA TRP A 829 3.69 24.41 -20.99
C TRP A 829 3.80 25.08 -19.63
N VAL A 830 3.94 24.32 -18.54
CA VAL A 830 4.22 24.90 -17.21
C VAL A 830 5.62 25.52 -17.20
N LEU A 831 6.66 24.81 -17.64
CA LEU A 831 8.03 25.29 -17.54
C LEU A 831 8.30 26.52 -18.43
N HIS A 832 7.74 26.57 -19.63
CA HIS A 832 7.94 27.71 -20.55
C HIS A 832 6.82 28.75 -20.47
N GLY A 833 5.56 28.32 -20.39
CA GLY A 833 4.40 29.22 -20.48
C GLY A 833 4.10 29.95 -19.18
N PHE A 834 4.20 29.29 -18.02
CA PHE A 834 3.98 29.95 -16.73
C PHE A 834 5.05 31.00 -16.45
N ALA A 835 6.33 30.66 -16.65
CA ALA A 835 7.43 31.60 -16.47
C ALA A 835 7.30 32.86 -17.34
N GLN A 836 6.72 32.73 -18.54
CA GLN A 836 6.41 33.88 -19.42
C GLN A 836 5.22 34.71 -18.97
N TRP A 837 4.29 34.17 -18.18
CA TRP A 837 3.10 34.88 -17.70
C TRP A 837 3.35 35.61 -16.38
N THR A 838 4.26 35.10 -15.55
CA THR A 838 4.54 35.64 -14.22
C THR A 838 5.76 36.55 -14.15
N GLY A 839 6.70 36.42 -15.10
CA GLY A 839 7.81 37.36 -15.27
C GLY A 839 7.47 38.47 -16.24
#